data_AF-A0A553Q4B3-F1
#
_entry.id   AF-A0A553Q4B3-F1
#
_cell.length_a   1.000
_cell.length_b   1.000
_cell.length_c   1.000
_cell.angle_alpha   90.00
_cell.angle_beta   90.00
_cell.angle_gamma   90.00
#
_symmetry.space_group_name_H-M   'P 1'
#
loop_
_entity.id
_entity.type
_entity.pdbx_description
1 polymer ?
#
loop_
_entity_poly.entity_id
_entity_poly.type
_entity_poly.pdbx_seq_one_letter_code
_entity_poly.pdbx_strand_id
1 'polypeptide(L)'
;MFFKMKTKITKKTILKVVIGRAFTFKVNTELGQWENKTTISPDLTPGEREKLLDNFKAAIQIPTVSFSESSQNITALQEFDLLLRRVFPKVFSSSLVRHELVGNYSHLFTVAGSDADLEPYMLLAHIDVVPANEADGWDAPPFSAQELNGFIYGRGTIDNKQSVMGVLQALEYLLERGYTPRRSFYIGLGHDEEISGPQGAVKIVDLLSSRGVRLLYVLDEGLTIVDGVVDGLNGPAALLEKNRLPNRFGHGPERATFEHLAHKFGWPYRMVMSNLWLFSSLLSSVLEGQPDTNAFIRTTTAVTMFNSGVKINVMPAYAEAFVNFRIHSSQTLKEVLKQIGSIISDKRVEVEFVSGFDPLPISSYEEDTFGYQILKKTVLDVFSEVTVAPGICVANTDSRHYTKLSHDIYRFAPSWYGPGDSARFHGVNERISIKNYEEIVLFYFQLIQNCDVRSLTTHLRLWKYLKVLLFSVIFLIALLFLVATVRTFTFDADLGLQLGQWENTTTLSLHLNPQRRKNQLENFKAAIRIPTVSFTETNVNTSALNEFDVLLRSGSDADLEPYMLLAHIDVVPANEADGWDAPPFSAQELNGFIYGRGTIDNKQSVMGILQALEYLLEKGYTPRRSFYIGLGHDEEVNGLHGAVNIVKLLKSRGVKLLYVLDEGLAVLDGIISGLDGPAALIGISEKGQVTVKLSVITTPGHSSMPPRESSIGILASAENPMPRLFGDGPERGTFEHLAHKIHHVKSVALLSTPQQMNVMPSNAEAYVNFRIHSAQTLQEVLNLVRWTISDERVTVKMINGFDPLPVSSYDEQSFGFQIIKKTVQGMFPQLTVAPGICVGNTDSRHYKDITRDIYRFAPSWFKPGDPQRFHGVNERISIKNYEEIVLFYFLLIQRNDNRKLPDPHVSQHEL
;
A
#
# COMPACT_ATOMS: atom_id res chain seq x y z
N MET A 1 -60.00 -24.07 37.79
CA MET A 1 -60.07 -22.76 38.48
C MET A 1 -58.69 -22.11 38.34
N PHE A 2 -58.32 -21.60 37.16
CA PHE A 2 -58.55 -20.20 36.74
C PHE A 2 -58.38 -19.20 37.90
N PHE A 3 -57.30 -18.41 37.87
CA PHE A 3 -57.28 -16.93 37.80
C PHE A 3 -55.80 -16.49 37.75
N LYS A 4 -55.25 -16.19 36.56
CA LYS A 4 -55.06 -14.83 36.02
C LYS A 4 -54.09 -13.94 36.83
N MET A 5 -52.88 -13.70 36.28
CA MET A 5 -52.52 -12.39 35.73
C MET A 5 -51.26 -12.45 34.84
N LYS A 6 -51.25 -11.61 33.79
CA LYS A 6 -50.17 -11.48 32.80
C LYS A 6 -49.29 -10.26 33.13
N THR A 7 -47.98 -10.39 32.96
CA THR A 7 -47.02 -9.30 32.70
C THR A 7 -45.86 -9.89 31.89
N LYS A 8 -45.86 -9.97 30.56
CA LYS A 8 -46.09 -8.90 29.57
C LYS A 8 -45.34 -7.59 29.90
N ILE A 9 -44.02 -7.67 30.00
CA ILE A 9 -43.16 -6.54 29.61
C ILE A 9 -43.45 -6.30 28.12
N THR A 10 -44.24 -5.28 27.82
CA THR A 10 -44.62 -4.94 26.44
C THR A 10 -43.62 -3.97 25.87
N LYS A 11 -43.56 -3.84 24.53
CA LYS A 11 -42.81 -2.76 23.86
C LYS A 11 -43.11 -1.39 24.48
N LYS A 12 -44.34 -1.16 24.98
CA LYS A 12 -44.74 0.05 25.72
C LYS A 12 -43.97 0.31 27.03
N THR A 13 -43.48 -0.71 27.73
CA THR A 13 -42.70 -0.52 28.97
C THR A 13 -41.28 -0.06 28.68
N ILE A 14 -40.60 -0.71 27.72
CA ILE A 14 -39.28 -0.28 27.24
C ILE A 14 -39.40 1.12 26.62
N LEU A 15 -40.42 1.36 25.79
CA LEU A 15 -40.70 2.67 25.21
C LEU A 15 -40.94 3.74 26.29
N LYS A 16 -41.67 3.44 27.37
CA LYS A 16 -41.83 4.36 28.52
C LYS A 16 -40.52 4.65 29.25
N VAL A 17 -39.59 3.70 29.34
CA VAL A 17 -38.26 3.92 29.94
C VAL A 17 -37.37 4.76 29.02
N VAL A 18 -37.38 4.49 27.70
CA VAL A 18 -36.60 5.25 26.71
C VAL A 18 -37.12 6.69 26.57
N ILE A 19 -38.46 6.86 26.45
CA ILE A 19 -39.13 8.18 26.46
C ILE A 19 -38.88 8.86 27.81
N GLY A 20 -39.15 8.18 28.92
CA GLY A 20 -38.95 8.72 30.26
C GLY A 20 -37.53 9.22 30.47
N ARG A 21 -36.52 8.43 30.09
CA ARG A 21 -35.12 8.85 30.13
C ARG A 21 -34.89 10.05 29.21
N ALA A 22 -35.34 10.07 27.96
CA ALA A 22 -35.12 11.23 27.08
C ALA A 22 -35.79 12.52 27.58
N PHE A 23 -36.89 12.44 28.34
CA PHE A 23 -37.51 13.59 29.01
C PHE A 23 -36.86 13.97 30.35
N THR A 24 -36.21 13.03 31.06
CA THR A 24 -35.56 13.29 32.37
C THR A 24 -34.03 13.31 32.34
N PHE A 25 -33.40 13.06 31.18
CA PHE A 25 -31.95 13.07 30.99
C PHE A 25 -31.45 14.51 30.92
N LYS A 26 -31.38 15.13 32.09
CA LYS A 26 -30.49 16.26 32.33
C LYS A 26 -29.07 15.70 32.47
N VAL A 27 -28.24 15.91 31.46
CA VAL A 27 -26.80 16.05 31.70
C VAL A 27 -26.62 17.35 32.47
N ASN A 28 -25.73 17.38 33.45
CA ASN A 28 -25.52 18.57 34.27
C ASN A 28 -24.67 19.59 33.47
N THR A 29 -25.34 20.35 32.60
CA THR A 29 -24.72 21.45 31.84
C THR A 29 -24.42 22.65 32.73
N GLU A 30 -25.12 22.76 33.86
CA GLU A 30 -24.99 23.83 34.84
C GLU A 30 -23.52 23.97 35.31
N LEU A 31 -23.10 25.20 35.57
CA LEU A 31 -21.80 25.51 36.15
C LEU A 31 -21.89 25.33 37.67
N GLY A 32 -20.79 24.92 38.33
CA GLY A 32 -20.70 24.93 39.79
C GLY A 32 -20.87 26.35 40.36
N GLN A 33 -21.00 26.48 41.68
CA GLN A 33 -20.96 27.81 42.31
C GLN A 33 -19.51 28.31 42.38
N TRP A 34 -19.28 29.55 41.95
CA TRP A 34 -17.94 30.16 41.82
C TRP A 34 -17.75 31.32 42.81
N GLU A 35 -16.49 31.62 43.16
CA GLU A 35 -16.13 32.85 43.87
C GLU A 35 -16.41 34.07 42.97
N ASN A 36 -17.24 35.02 43.42
CA ASN A 36 -17.42 36.30 42.71
C ASN A 36 -16.14 37.14 42.81
N LYS A 37 -15.57 37.53 41.66
CA LYS A 37 -14.34 38.32 41.59
C LYS A 37 -14.47 39.45 40.57
N THR A 38 -13.81 40.58 40.83
CA THR A 38 -13.66 41.67 39.87
C THR A 38 -12.73 41.24 38.73
N THR A 39 -13.25 41.16 37.51
CA THR A 39 -12.47 40.89 36.29
C THR A 39 -11.98 42.19 35.67
N ILE A 40 -10.80 42.14 35.05
CA ILE A 40 -10.26 43.24 34.24
C ILE A 40 -10.99 43.23 32.88
N SER A 41 -11.39 44.39 32.37
CA SER A 41 -12.08 44.44 31.07
C SER A 41 -11.13 44.05 29.92
N PRO A 42 -11.58 43.21 28.96
CA PRO A 42 -10.80 42.83 27.79
C PRO A 42 -10.84 43.87 26.65
N ASP A 43 -11.54 45.00 26.81
CA ASP A 43 -11.71 45.98 25.75
C ASP A 43 -10.37 46.47 25.16
N LEU A 44 -10.25 46.36 23.84
CA LEU A 44 -9.11 46.87 23.06
C LEU A 44 -9.49 48.17 22.38
N THR A 45 -8.62 49.17 22.47
CA THR A 45 -8.69 50.35 21.61
C THR A 45 -8.39 49.99 20.15
N PRO A 46 -8.84 50.78 19.15
CA PRO A 46 -8.55 50.51 17.74
C PRO A 46 -7.04 50.37 17.43
N GLY A 47 -6.18 51.12 18.12
CA GLY A 47 -4.71 51.02 17.96
C GLY A 47 -4.10 49.79 18.62
N GLU A 48 -4.63 49.32 19.75
CA GLU A 48 -4.24 48.01 20.32
C GLU A 48 -4.63 46.87 19.38
N ARG A 49 -5.82 46.97 18.76
CA ARG A 49 -6.34 46.00 17.77
C ARG A 49 -5.50 45.94 16.50
N GLU A 50 -5.10 47.09 15.96
CA GLU A 50 -4.20 47.14 14.78
C GLU A 50 -2.84 46.52 15.11
N LYS A 51 -2.23 46.94 16.24
CA LYS A 51 -0.94 46.40 16.71
C LYS A 51 -0.99 44.89 16.96
N LEU A 52 -2.10 44.38 17.53
CA LEU A 52 -2.35 42.95 17.74
C LEU A 52 -2.21 42.14 16.44
N LEU A 53 -2.87 42.61 15.37
CA LEU A 53 -2.88 41.91 14.08
C LEU A 53 -1.54 42.03 13.36
N ASP A 54 -0.88 43.19 13.43
CA ASP A 54 0.44 43.40 12.82
C ASP A 54 1.54 42.58 13.51
N ASN A 55 1.50 42.45 14.84
CA ASN A 55 2.38 41.57 15.59
C ASN A 55 2.20 40.11 15.17
N PHE A 56 0.96 39.66 14.97
CA PHE A 56 0.66 38.31 14.52
C PHE A 56 1.11 38.05 13.09
N LYS A 57 0.81 38.97 12.15
CA LYS A 57 1.30 38.89 10.76
C LYS A 57 2.83 38.82 10.71
N ALA A 58 3.53 39.59 11.54
CA ALA A 58 4.99 39.51 11.66
C ALA A 58 5.48 38.14 12.17
N ALA A 59 4.72 37.44 13.03
CA ALA A 59 5.05 36.08 13.48
C ALA A 59 4.88 35.03 12.38
N ILE A 60 3.83 35.17 11.55
CA ILE A 60 3.59 34.31 10.38
C ILE A 60 4.69 34.51 9.32
N GLN A 61 5.21 35.73 9.15
CA GLN A 61 6.24 36.05 8.17
C GLN A 61 7.63 35.44 8.44
N ILE A 62 7.90 34.95 9.66
CA ILE A 62 9.18 34.32 10.02
C ILE A 62 9.09 32.79 9.80
N PRO A 63 9.81 32.20 8.82
CA PRO A 63 9.64 30.79 8.43
C PRO A 63 10.42 29.84 9.35
N THR A 64 9.91 29.61 10.55
CA THR A 64 10.40 28.68 11.59
C THR A 64 10.21 27.20 11.21
N VAL A 65 10.66 26.81 10.02
CA VAL A 65 10.37 25.49 9.43
C VAL A 65 11.21 24.37 10.06
N SER A 66 10.55 23.28 10.44
CA SER A 66 11.15 22.00 10.82
C SER A 66 11.09 21.00 9.66
N PHE A 67 12.25 20.49 9.20
CA PHE A 67 12.32 19.49 8.13
C PHE A 67 12.63 18.08 8.65
N SER A 68 13.50 17.97 9.66
CA SER A 68 13.88 16.73 10.35
C SER A 68 14.59 17.06 11.68
N GLU A 69 14.82 16.05 12.54
CA GLU A 69 15.63 16.19 13.78
C GLU A 69 17.03 16.81 13.55
N SER A 70 17.57 16.66 12.35
CA SER A 70 18.89 17.21 11.95
C SER A 70 18.81 18.50 11.11
N SER A 71 17.61 18.98 10.79
CA SER A 71 17.41 20.10 9.85
C SER A 71 16.19 20.96 10.24
N GLN A 72 16.48 22.11 10.85
CA GLN A 72 15.52 23.15 11.21
C GLN A 72 16.06 24.53 10.81
N ASN A 73 15.18 25.50 10.57
CA ASN A 73 15.58 26.87 10.24
C ASN A 73 16.01 27.66 11.49
N ILE A 74 17.24 27.41 11.96
CA ILE A 74 17.83 28.04 13.15
C ILE A 74 17.81 29.58 13.08
N THR A 75 18.06 30.17 11.91
CA THR A 75 18.02 31.63 11.74
C THR A 75 16.63 32.19 12.02
N ALA A 76 15.59 31.56 11.49
CA ALA A 76 14.20 31.96 11.76
C ALA A 76 13.82 31.77 13.24
N LEU A 77 14.29 30.71 13.92
CA LEU A 77 14.07 30.54 15.36
C LEU A 77 14.70 31.67 16.18
N GLN A 78 15.89 32.14 15.80
CA GLN A 78 16.56 33.29 16.43
C GLN A 78 15.85 34.61 16.14
N GLU A 79 15.39 34.83 14.90
CA GLU A 79 14.56 35.97 14.53
C GLU A 79 13.23 35.99 15.30
N PHE A 80 12.67 34.82 15.60
CA PHE A 80 11.45 34.68 16.39
C PHE A 80 11.64 35.07 17.86
N ASP A 81 12.75 34.69 18.53
CA ASP A 81 13.08 35.18 19.88
C ASP A 81 13.17 36.72 19.92
N LEU A 82 13.81 37.32 18.90
CA LEU A 82 13.89 38.79 18.77
C LEU A 82 12.52 39.42 18.56
N LEU A 83 11.64 38.78 17.77
CA LEU A 83 10.25 39.22 17.60
C LEU A 83 9.50 39.19 18.93
N LEU A 84 9.53 38.07 19.67
CA LEU A 84 8.82 37.92 20.94
C LEU A 84 9.24 39.00 21.95
N ARG A 85 10.56 39.27 22.08
CA ARG A 85 11.09 40.32 22.96
C ARG A 85 10.64 41.73 22.58
N ARG A 86 10.53 42.00 21.27
CA ARG A 86 10.06 43.29 20.74
C ARG A 86 8.56 43.49 20.96
N VAL A 87 7.79 42.42 20.81
CA VAL A 87 6.33 42.44 20.80
C VAL A 87 5.73 42.45 22.21
N PHE A 88 6.36 41.73 23.17
CA PHE A 88 5.86 41.54 24.53
C PHE A 88 6.79 42.15 25.61
N PRO A 89 7.14 43.44 25.54
CA PRO A 89 8.12 44.05 26.43
C PRO A 89 7.75 43.98 27.92
N LYS A 90 6.46 43.96 28.31
CA LYS A 90 6.07 43.78 29.73
C LYS A 90 6.26 42.34 30.19
N VAL A 91 5.94 41.33 29.37
CA VAL A 91 6.23 39.92 29.70
C VAL A 91 7.73 39.73 29.97
N PHE A 92 8.61 40.33 29.17
CA PHE A 92 10.07 40.18 29.34
C PHE A 92 10.70 41.11 30.40
N SER A 93 9.99 42.14 30.91
CA SER A 93 10.52 43.09 31.91
C SER A 93 9.81 43.07 33.27
N SER A 94 8.69 42.37 33.39
CA SER A 94 7.93 42.24 34.63
C SER A 94 8.67 41.40 35.67
N SER A 95 8.73 41.87 36.92
CA SER A 95 9.27 41.10 38.05
C SER A 95 8.44 39.86 38.41
N LEU A 96 7.22 39.74 37.89
CA LEU A 96 6.37 38.56 38.06
C LEU A 96 6.74 37.42 37.09
N VAL A 97 7.54 37.69 36.05
CA VAL A 97 7.84 36.74 34.98
C VAL A 97 9.33 36.42 34.92
N ARG A 98 9.66 35.13 35.02
CA ARG A 98 11.00 34.61 34.75
C ARG A 98 10.99 33.89 33.40
N HIS A 99 11.77 34.39 32.44
CA HIS A 99 11.98 33.75 31.14
C HIS A 99 13.31 32.98 31.10
N GLU A 100 13.29 31.77 30.56
CA GLU A 100 14.46 30.92 30.35
C GLU A 100 14.41 30.29 28.94
N LEU A 101 15.53 30.30 28.22
CA LEU A 101 15.68 29.52 26.98
C LEU A 101 16.10 28.09 27.31
N VAL A 102 15.38 27.12 26.78
CA VAL A 102 15.56 25.68 26.97
C VAL A 102 15.90 25.06 25.61
N GLY A 103 16.92 24.20 25.56
CA GLY A 103 17.36 23.62 24.28
C GLY A 103 17.83 24.66 23.24
N ASN A 104 18.29 25.84 23.69
CA ASN A 104 18.66 27.04 22.92
C ASN A 104 17.51 27.84 22.29
N TYR A 105 16.40 27.20 21.89
CA TYR A 105 15.33 27.88 21.11
C TYR A 105 13.92 27.79 21.72
N SER A 106 13.65 26.83 22.61
CA SER A 106 12.36 26.78 23.31
C SER A 106 12.31 27.80 24.43
N HIS A 107 11.14 28.40 24.64
CA HIS A 107 10.94 29.40 25.69
C HIS A 107 10.15 28.81 26.85
N LEU A 108 10.66 28.98 28.07
CA LEU A 108 9.95 28.67 29.31
C LEU A 108 9.74 29.96 30.10
N PHE A 109 8.48 30.35 30.29
CA PHE A 109 8.10 31.43 31.20
C PHE A 109 7.53 30.84 32.48
N THR A 110 8.01 31.31 33.63
CA THR A 110 7.43 31.05 34.95
C THR A 110 6.78 32.34 35.44
N VAL A 111 5.47 32.34 35.66
CA VAL A 111 4.71 33.49 36.16
C VAL A 111 4.36 33.26 37.62
N ALA A 112 4.87 34.10 38.51
CA ALA A 112 4.71 33.97 39.95
C ALA A 112 3.33 34.45 40.41
N GLY A 113 2.58 33.55 41.04
CA GLY A 113 1.33 33.85 41.72
C GLY A 113 1.55 34.38 43.15
N SER A 114 0.54 35.07 43.67
CA SER A 114 0.54 35.63 45.04
C SER A 114 0.17 34.62 46.14
N ASP A 115 -0.36 33.45 45.79
CA ASP A 115 -0.75 32.38 46.72
C ASP A 115 0.10 31.11 46.42
N ALA A 116 1.17 30.91 47.18
CA ALA A 116 2.17 29.87 46.93
C ALA A 116 1.70 28.45 47.26
N ASP A 117 0.60 28.31 48.01
CA ASP A 117 -0.01 27.01 48.34
C ASP A 117 -0.86 26.45 47.17
N LEU A 118 -1.09 27.25 46.13
CA LEU A 118 -1.85 26.85 44.95
C LEU A 118 -0.96 26.17 43.91
N GLU A 119 -1.20 24.88 43.67
CA GLU A 119 -0.52 24.11 42.63
C GLU A 119 -0.66 24.80 41.25
N PRO A 120 0.45 24.99 40.51
CA PRO A 120 0.47 25.75 39.27
C PRO A 120 -0.12 24.98 38.09
N TYR A 121 -0.58 25.69 37.06
CA TYR A 121 -0.95 25.09 35.76
C TYR A 121 0.08 25.44 34.68
N MET A 122 -0.02 24.83 33.51
CA MET A 122 0.83 25.13 32.36
C MET A 122 0.02 25.34 31.09
N LEU A 123 0.42 26.33 30.30
CA LEU A 123 -0.05 26.57 28.94
C LEU A 123 1.08 26.18 27.97
N LEU A 124 0.76 25.38 26.95
CA LEU A 124 1.67 24.96 25.89
C LEU A 124 1.25 25.55 24.55
N ALA A 125 2.26 25.74 23.70
CA ALA A 125 2.18 26.07 22.30
C ALA A 125 3.53 25.71 21.64
N HIS A 126 3.63 25.75 20.32
CA HIS A 126 4.90 25.57 19.60
C HIS A 126 5.14 26.65 18.55
N ILE A 127 6.41 26.96 18.28
CA ILE A 127 6.83 28.07 17.40
C ILE A 127 7.23 27.61 15.99
N ASP A 128 7.47 26.32 15.80
CA ASP A 128 7.85 25.75 14.51
C ASP A 128 6.64 25.41 13.63
N VAL A 129 6.90 25.05 12.38
CA VAL A 129 5.87 24.75 11.38
C VAL A 129 6.35 23.73 10.35
N VAL A 130 5.44 22.93 9.78
CA VAL A 130 5.75 22.07 8.62
C VAL A 130 6.17 22.90 7.39
N PRO A 131 6.97 22.31 6.48
CA PRO A 131 7.33 22.95 5.21
C PRO A 131 6.10 23.38 4.38
N ALA A 132 6.28 24.45 3.61
CA ALA A 132 5.30 24.94 2.64
C ALA A 132 6.02 25.66 1.49
N ASN A 133 5.61 25.40 0.25
CA ASN A 133 6.12 26.02 -0.96
C ASN A 133 4.98 26.69 -1.74
N GLU A 134 5.26 27.81 -2.43
CA GLU A 134 4.30 28.44 -3.34
C GLU A 134 3.85 27.49 -4.45
N ALA A 135 4.73 26.59 -4.88
CA ALA A 135 4.46 25.57 -5.89
C ALA A 135 3.39 24.53 -5.47
N ASP A 136 3.05 24.45 -4.18
CA ASP A 136 2.04 23.50 -3.67
C ASP A 136 0.60 23.92 -4.02
N GLY A 137 0.40 25.13 -4.58
CA GLY A 137 -0.91 25.63 -5.00
C GLY A 137 -1.60 26.52 -3.96
N TRP A 138 -0.85 27.41 -3.31
CA TRP A 138 -1.39 28.38 -2.36
C TRP A 138 -2.04 29.60 -3.07
N ASP A 139 -3.17 30.08 -2.53
CA ASP A 139 -3.89 31.29 -2.93
C ASP A 139 -3.08 32.57 -2.61
N ALA A 140 -2.21 32.49 -1.59
CA ALA A 140 -1.31 33.54 -1.14
C ALA A 140 0.00 32.90 -0.61
N PRO A 141 1.19 33.50 -0.81
CA PRO A 141 2.46 32.87 -0.42
C PRO A 141 2.48 32.47 1.07
N PRO A 142 2.99 31.28 1.42
CA PRO A 142 2.76 30.68 2.74
C PRO A 142 3.34 31.48 3.91
N PHE A 143 4.33 32.34 3.68
CA PHE A 143 4.92 33.23 4.71
C PHE A 143 4.68 34.72 4.41
N SER A 144 3.63 35.05 3.64
CA SER A 144 3.25 36.45 3.36
C SER A 144 2.48 37.11 4.51
N ALA A 145 1.70 36.32 5.25
CA ALA A 145 0.66 36.80 6.16
C ALA A 145 -0.41 37.69 5.47
N GLN A 146 -0.71 37.40 4.20
CA GLN A 146 -1.61 38.23 3.39
C GLN A 146 -3.07 38.17 3.90
N GLU A 147 -3.69 39.33 4.04
CA GLU A 147 -5.12 39.44 4.36
C GLU A 147 -5.98 39.30 3.09
N LEU A 148 -6.88 38.32 3.08
CA LEU A 148 -7.84 38.05 2.00
C LEU A 148 -9.20 37.71 2.61
N ASN A 149 -10.25 38.43 2.21
CA ASN A 149 -11.65 38.18 2.60
C ASN A 149 -11.89 38.08 4.12
N GLY A 150 -11.14 38.83 4.94
CA GLY A 150 -11.23 38.81 6.41
C GLY A 150 -10.43 37.68 7.09
N PHE A 151 -9.62 36.94 6.34
CA PHE A 151 -8.68 35.93 6.83
C PHE A 151 -7.25 36.37 6.61
N ILE A 152 -6.36 36.06 7.55
CA ILE A 152 -4.91 36.11 7.40
C ILE A 152 -4.48 34.74 6.88
N TYR A 153 -3.87 34.68 5.70
CA TYR A 153 -3.34 33.47 5.08
C TYR A 153 -1.86 33.28 5.42
N GLY A 154 -1.48 32.06 5.80
CA GLY A 154 -0.09 31.67 5.98
C GLY A 154 0.08 30.43 6.86
N ARG A 155 1.23 29.76 6.71
CA ARG A 155 1.65 28.62 7.52
C ARG A 155 1.92 29.08 8.95
N GLY A 156 1.31 28.42 9.93
CA GLY A 156 1.35 28.81 11.35
C GLY A 156 0.19 29.68 11.82
N THR A 157 -0.83 29.92 10.99
CA THR A 157 -2.05 30.66 11.39
C THR A 157 -3.07 29.78 12.12
N ILE A 158 -2.98 28.46 11.95
CA ILE A 158 -3.76 27.41 12.59
C ILE A 158 -2.86 26.53 13.46
N ASP A 159 -1.60 26.33 13.10
CA ASP A 159 -0.71 25.35 13.75
C ASP A 159 0.74 25.87 13.84
N ASN A 160 1.21 26.47 14.94
CA ASN A 160 0.48 26.81 16.18
C ASN A 160 0.69 28.26 16.65
N LYS A 161 1.26 29.14 15.82
CA LYS A 161 1.67 30.50 16.24
C LYS A 161 0.53 31.37 16.74
N GLN A 162 -0.73 31.11 16.37
CA GLN A 162 -1.88 31.80 16.97
C GLN A 162 -2.00 31.56 18.48
N SER A 163 -1.65 30.36 18.96
CA SER A 163 -1.65 30.02 20.38
C SER A 163 -0.46 30.69 21.08
N VAL A 164 0.74 30.61 20.49
CA VAL A 164 1.96 31.30 20.98
C VAL A 164 1.70 32.79 21.21
N MET A 165 1.24 33.47 20.17
CA MET A 165 1.03 34.91 20.20
C MET A 165 -0.18 35.25 21.08
N GLY A 166 -1.25 34.45 21.06
CA GLY A 166 -2.44 34.62 21.89
C GLY A 166 -2.15 34.56 23.40
N VAL A 167 -1.40 33.55 23.85
CA VAL A 167 -1.03 33.38 25.27
C VAL A 167 -0.15 34.55 25.75
N LEU A 168 0.88 34.92 24.99
CA LEU A 168 1.78 36.01 25.37
C LEU A 168 1.10 37.38 25.31
N GLN A 169 0.22 37.60 24.33
CA GLN A 169 -0.51 38.87 24.19
C GLN A 169 -1.55 39.07 25.30
N ALA A 170 -2.23 37.99 25.72
CA ALA A 170 -3.11 38.00 26.88
C ALA A 170 -2.33 38.37 28.16
N LEU A 171 -1.15 37.78 28.37
CA LEU A 171 -0.31 38.09 29.52
C LEU A 171 0.25 39.53 29.49
N GLU A 172 0.68 40.01 28.32
CA GLU A 172 1.13 41.40 28.11
C GLU A 172 0.02 42.39 28.53
N TYR A 173 -1.20 42.22 27.99
CA TYR A 173 -2.32 43.11 28.32
C TYR A 173 -2.73 43.06 29.79
N LEU A 174 -2.68 41.88 30.43
CA LEU A 174 -2.92 41.74 31.87
C LEU A 174 -1.85 42.49 32.69
N LEU A 175 -0.57 42.33 32.35
CA LEU A 175 0.54 43.01 33.03
C LEU A 175 0.52 44.53 32.82
N GLU A 176 0.17 45.01 31.62
CA GLU A 176 -0.05 46.44 31.35
C GLU A 176 -1.19 47.02 32.20
N ARG A 177 -2.23 46.23 32.46
CA ARG A 177 -3.39 46.59 33.29
C ARG A 177 -3.16 46.33 34.79
N GLY A 178 -1.93 46.02 35.21
CA GLY A 178 -1.55 45.85 36.62
C GLY A 178 -2.00 44.54 37.27
N TYR A 179 -2.36 43.53 36.48
CA TYR A 179 -2.75 42.22 36.98
C TYR A 179 -1.60 41.53 37.73
N THR A 180 -1.93 40.90 38.85
CA THR A 180 -1.05 39.97 39.57
C THR A 180 -1.82 38.67 39.76
N PRO A 181 -1.37 37.53 39.22
CA PRO A 181 -2.09 36.28 39.36
C PRO A 181 -2.09 35.81 40.82
N ARG A 182 -3.12 35.04 41.19
CA ARG A 182 -3.17 34.34 42.47
C ARG A 182 -2.42 33.02 42.39
N ARG A 183 -2.71 32.23 41.36
CA ARG A 183 -2.09 30.92 41.11
C ARG A 183 -0.87 31.11 40.19
N SER A 184 0.27 30.54 40.57
CA SER A 184 1.45 30.51 39.68
C SER A 184 1.16 29.69 38.43
N PHE A 185 1.81 30.00 37.31
CA PHE A 185 1.68 29.18 36.10
C PHE A 185 2.91 29.23 35.20
N TYR A 186 3.00 28.28 34.29
CA TYR A 186 4.06 28.18 33.30
C TYR A 186 3.52 28.39 31.88
N ILE A 187 4.34 28.94 31.01
CA ILE A 187 4.13 28.92 29.55
C ILE A 187 5.34 28.22 28.94
N GLY A 188 5.12 27.13 28.22
CA GLY A 188 6.16 26.41 27.48
C GLY A 188 5.94 26.53 25.99
N LEU A 189 6.95 27.02 25.26
CA LEU A 189 6.94 27.15 23.80
C LEU A 189 7.94 26.15 23.19
N GLY A 190 7.43 25.06 22.61
CA GLY A 190 8.21 24.07 21.84
C GLY A 190 8.79 24.68 20.56
N HIS A 191 9.90 24.13 20.03
CA HIS A 191 10.54 24.61 18.79
C HIS A 191 10.75 23.50 17.76
N ASP A 192 10.15 22.34 18.00
CA ASP A 192 10.37 21.11 17.26
C ASP A 192 9.17 20.13 17.34
N GLU A 193 7.94 20.61 17.58
CA GLU A 193 6.75 19.75 17.74
C GLU A 193 6.51 18.91 16.49
N GLU A 194 6.62 19.55 15.32
CA GLU A 194 6.37 19.01 13.97
C GLU A 194 7.31 17.83 13.64
N ILE A 195 8.42 17.71 14.37
CA ILE A 195 9.41 16.63 14.33
C ILE A 195 9.50 15.86 15.67
N SER A 196 8.38 15.83 16.39
CA SER A 196 8.08 15.08 17.62
C SER A 196 8.57 15.65 18.97
N GLY A 197 9.09 16.88 19.04
CA GLY A 197 9.48 17.57 20.29
C GLY A 197 10.70 17.05 21.07
N PRO A 198 11.67 16.31 20.50
CA PRO A 198 12.76 15.67 21.27
C PRO A 198 13.78 16.64 21.91
N GLN A 199 13.90 17.87 21.40
CA GLN A 199 14.87 18.89 21.83
C GLN A 199 14.21 20.07 22.57
N GLY A 200 12.94 20.38 22.31
CA GLY A 200 12.15 21.41 22.98
C GLY A 200 11.39 20.85 24.18
N ALA A 201 10.20 20.27 23.95
CA ALA A 201 9.32 19.82 25.02
C ALA A 201 9.95 18.82 25.98
N VAL A 202 10.69 17.81 25.49
CA VAL A 202 11.38 16.84 26.35
C VAL A 202 12.33 17.55 27.32
N LYS A 203 13.09 18.56 26.85
CA LYS A 203 14.01 19.32 27.72
C LYS A 203 13.29 20.26 28.68
N ILE A 204 12.15 20.84 28.30
CA ILE A 204 11.29 21.59 29.23
C ILE A 204 10.81 20.66 30.34
N VAL A 205 10.33 19.46 29.99
CA VAL A 205 9.85 18.46 30.94
C VAL A 205 10.96 18.00 31.87
N ASP A 206 12.15 17.70 31.36
CA ASP A 206 13.30 17.30 32.18
C ASP A 206 13.75 18.43 33.12
N LEU A 207 13.76 19.68 32.65
CA LEU A 207 14.07 20.85 33.48
C LEU A 207 13.06 21.03 34.61
N LEU A 208 11.76 20.99 34.33
CA LEU A 208 10.70 21.11 35.34
C LEU A 208 10.69 19.91 36.30
N SER A 209 10.93 18.69 35.79
CA SER A 209 11.08 17.47 36.60
C SER A 209 12.27 17.56 37.56
N SER A 210 13.42 18.08 37.09
CA SER A 210 14.61 18.28 37.93
C SER A 210 14.39 19.29 39.06
N ARG A 211 13.44 20.22 38.87
CA ARG A 211 12.98 21.21 39.87
C ARG A 211 11.90 20.66 40.79
N GLY A 212 11.44 19.42 40.61
CA GLY A 212 10.37 18.80 41.38
C GLY A 212 8.99 19.42 41.13
N VAL A 213 8.80 20.12 40.00
CA VAL A 213 7.53 20.79 39.68
C VAL A 213 6.44 19.76 39.43
N ARG A 214 5.26 20.01 40.00
CA ARG A 214 4.00 19.34 39.66
C ARG A 214 3.02 20.37 39.14
N LEU A 215 2.14 19.93 38.25
CA LEU A 215 1.19 20.78 37.54
C LEU A 215 -0.23 20.26 37.76
N LEU A 216 -1.11 21.15 38.20
CA LEU A 216 -2.53 20.90 38.43
C LEU A 216 -3.24 20.47 37.14
N TYR A 217 -2.90 21.12 36.02
CA TYR A 217 -3.21 20.66 34.68
C TYR A 217 -2.23 21.25 33.65
N VAL A 218 -2.18 20.62 32.47
CA VAL A 218 -1.55 21.16 31.27
C VAL A 218 -2.65 21.44 30.24
N LEU A 219 -2.67 22.64 29.65
CA LEU A 219 -3.43 22.93 28.45
C LEU A 219 -2.46 23.03 27.27
N ASP A 220 -2.76 22.29 26.22
CA ASP A 220 -2.05 22.29 24.94
C ASP A 220 -3.06 22.41 23.80
N GLU A 221 -2.56 22.52 22.57
CA GLU A 221 -3.38 22.50 21.37
C GLU A 221 -4.18 21.19 21.19
N GLY A 222 -5.05 21.15 20.19
CA GLY A 222 -5.77 19.92 19.83
C GLY A 222 -7.18 20.18 19.34
N LEU A 223 -8.19 19.79 20.12
CA LEU A 223 -9.59 19.96 19.74
C LEU A 223 -9.99 21.43 19.62
N THR A 224 -10.93 21.69 18.73
CA THR A 224 -11.31 23.04 18.31
C THR A 224 -12.83 23.22 18.41
N ILE A 225 -13.32 24.43 18.21
CA ILE A 225 -14.75 24.70 18.12
C ILE A 225 -15.20 24.53 16.67
N VAL A 226 -16.22 23.70 16.44
CA VAL A 226 -16.65 23.26 15.11
C VAL A 226 -18.15 23.40 14.89
N ASP A 227 -18.54 23.70 13.66
CA ASP A 227 -19.95 23.80 13.22
C ASP A 227 -20.30 22.73 12.16
N GLY A 228 -21.52 22.18 12.24
CA GLY A 228 -22.12 21.38 11.14
C GLY A 228 -21.53 19.99 10.81
N VAL A 229 -21.01 19.21 11.77
CA VAL A 229 -20.14 18.03 11.49
C VAL A 229 -20.82 16.71 11.03
N VAL A 230 -22.16 16.61 10.92
CA VAL A 230 -22.81 15.31 10.61
C VAL A 230 -23.74 15.38 9.39
N ASP A 231 -23.21 14.96 8.24
CA ASP A 231 -23.97 14.73 7.00
C ASP A 231 -23.78 13.30 6.42
N GLY A 232 -24.62 12.92 5.45
CA GLY A 232 -24.88 11.54 5.02
C GLY A 232 -23.88 10.87 4.05
N LEU A 233 -24.12 9.58 3.78
CA LEU A 233 -23.14 8.62 3.22
C LEU A 233 -23.54 8.04 1.86
N ASN A 234 -22.54 7.62 1.05
CA ASN A 234 -22.38 6.23 0.57
C ASN A 234 -21.06 6.02 -0.22
N GLY A 235 -20.62 4.78 -0.41
CA GLY A 235 -19.40 4.40 -1.17
C GLY A 235 -18.62 3.22 -0.56
N PRO A 236 -18.18 2.19 -1.34
CA PRO A 236 -17.45 1.01 -0.83
C PRO A 236 -15.92 1.09 -1.01
N ALA A 237 -15.14 0.44 -0.11
CA ALA A 237 -13.66 0.52 -0.08
C ALA A 237 -12.94 -0.85 -0.18
N ALA A 238 -11.62 -0.81 -0.42
CA ALA A 238 -10.79 -1.92 -0.90
C ALA A 238 -10.05 -2.75 0.19
N LEU A 239 -9.20 -3.70 -0.24
CA LEU A 239 -8.95 -4.96 0.48
C LEU A 239 -8.28 -4.85 1.88
N LEU A 240 -7.38 -3.90 2.12
CA LEU A 240 -6.80 -3.68 3.46
C LEU A 240 -7.77 -2.94 4.39
N GLU A 241 -8.63 -2.07 3.85
CA GLU A 241 -9.74 -1.46 4.58
C GLU A 241 -10.89 -2.42 4.87
N LYS A 242 -10.88 -3.66 4.36
CA LYS A 242 -11.90 -4.67 4.72
C LYS A 242 -11.66 -5.25 6.12
N ASN A 243 -10.42 -5.25 6.60
CA ASN A 243 -10.03 -5.77 7.92
C ASN A 243 -9.73 -4.63 8.90
N ARG A 244 -10.61 -3.61 8.97
CA ARG A 244 -10.46 -2.49 9.90
C ARG A 244 -10.35 -3.00 11.34
N LEU A 245 -9.49 -2.39 12.14
CA LEU A 245 -9.41 -2.67 13.57
C LEU A 245 -10.79 -2.42 14.24
N PRO A 246 -11.12 -3.21 15.28
CA PRO A 246 -12.49 -3.30 15.78
C PRO A 246 -13.00 -1.97 16.31
N ASN A 247 -14.28 -1.70 16.07
CA ASN A 247 -14.98 -0.56 16.62
C ASN A 247 -14.96 -0.60 18.16
N ARG A 248 -14.63 0.52 18.79
CA ARG A 248 -14.51 0.70 20.24
C ARG A 248 -15.53 1.67 20.83
N PHE A 249 -16.51 2.12 20.04
CA PHE A 249 -17.54 3.06 20.47
C PHE A 249 -18.25 2.60 21.76
N GLY A 250 -18.17 3.42 22.81
CA GLY A 250 -18.75 3.15 24.13
C GLY A 250 -17.73 2.79 25.21
N HIS A 251 -16.43 2.70 24.88
CA HIS A 251 -15.35 2.25 25.76
C HIS A 251 -14.33 3.35 26.13
N GLY A 252 -14.36 4.52 25.49
CA GLY A 252 -13.56 5.69 25.85
C GLY A 252 -14.44 6.93 26.11
N PRO A 253 -13.86 8.14 26.06
CA PRO A 253 -14.58 9.39 26.35
C PRO A 253 -15.53 9.81 25.20
N GLU A 254 -15.47 9.20 24.01
CA GLU A 254 -16.39 9.44 22.89
C GLU A 254 -17.85 9.28 23.30
N ARG A 255 -18.12 8.32 24.19
CA ARG A 255 -19.45 8.10 24.76
C ARG A 255 -19.93 9.32 25.56
N ALA A 256 -19.04 9.91 26.36
CA ALA A 256 -19.36 11.08 27.15
C ALA A 256 -19.62 12.30 26.24
N THR A 257 -18.92 12.42 25.12
CA THR A 257 -19.17 13.42 24.07
C THR A 257 -20.63 13.37 23.60
N PHE A 258 -21.09 12.21 23.11
CA PHE A 258 -22.45 12.07 22.59
C PHE A 258 -23.53 12.15 23.68
N GLU A 259 -23.26 11.66 24.91
CA GLU A 259 -24.18 11.85 26.03
C GLU A 259 -24.33 13.35 26.38
N HIS A 260 -23.25 14.15 26.39
CA HIS A 260 -23.32 15.61 26.62
C HIS A 260 -24.03 16.36 25.48
N LEU A 261 -23.67 16.07 24.23
CA LEU A 261 -24.25 16.73 23.05
C LEU A 261 -25.70 16.33 22.79
N ALA A 262 -26.21 15.26 23.41
CA ALA A 262 -27.57 14.72 23.21
C ALA A 262 -28.69 15.79 23.23
N HIS A 263 -28.52 16.85 24.02
CA HIS A 263 -29.53 17.91 24.16
C HIS A 263 -29.62 18.90 22.97
N LYS A 264 -28.56 19.03 22.16
CA LYS A 264 -28.54 19.87 20.94
C LYS A 264 -29.21 19.16 19.74
N PHE A 265 -29.33 17.83 19.77
CA PHE A 265 -29.97 17.08 18.70
C PHE A 265 -31.50 17.23 18.67
N GLY A 266 -32.06 17.19 17.45
CA GLY A 266 -33.52 17.13 17.24
C GLY A 266 -34.14 15.87 17.84
N TRP A 267 -35.46 15.91 18.10
CA TRP A 267 -36.17 14.91 18.94
C TRP A 267 -35.86 13.42 18.65
N PRO A 268 -35.83 12.93 17.39
CA PRO A 268 -35.53 11.53 17.12
C PRO A 268 -34.09 11.14 17.49
N TYR A 269 -33.13 12.03 17.21
CA TYR A 269 -31.71 11.81 17.50
C TYR A 269 -31.40 11.98 19.00
N ARG A 270 -32.05 12.94 19.68
CA ARG A 270 -31.97 13.11 21.14
C ARG A 270 -32.43 11.87 21.92
N MET A 271 -33.44 11.16 21.42
CA MET A 271 -33.89 9.87 21.96
C MET A 271 -32.80 8.79 21.86
N VAL A 272 -32.05 8.76 20.75
CA VAL A 272 -30.93 7.84 20.50
C VAL A 272 -29.72 8.20 21.39
N MET A 273 -29.25 9.45 21.34
CA MET A 273 -28.07 9.93 22.08
C MET A 273 -28.27 9.89 23.61
N SER A 274 -29.49 10.17 24.11
CA SER A 274 -29.82 10.00 25.54
C SER A 274 -29.90 8.52 25.98
N ASN A 275 -29.75 7.55 25.06
CA ASN A 275 -29.91 6.11 25.32
C ASN A 275 -28.84 5.25 24.62
N LEU A 276 -27.57 5.71 24.56
CA LEU A 276 -26.47 4.96 23.95
C LEU A 276 -26.32 3.52 24.48
N TRP A 277 -26.69 3.24 25.74
CA TRP A 277 -26.70 1.87 26.29
C TRP A 277 -27.59 0.87 25.51
N LEU A 278 -28.56 1.37 24.74
CA LEU A 278 -29.50 0.58 23.92
C LEU A 278 -29.24 0.75 22.41
N PHE A 279 -28.77 1.93 21.99
CA PHE A 279 -28.59 2.27 20.58
C PHE A 279 -27.12 2.36 20.12
N SER A 280 -26.13 2.05 20.98
CA SER A 280 -24.70 2.15 20.64
C SER A 280 -24.34 1.36 19.39
N SER A 281 -24.85 0.14 19.23
CA SER A 281 -24.61 -0.70 18.05
C SER A 281 -25.23 -0.16 16.77
N LEU A 282 -26.36 0.56 16.86
CA LEU A 282 -26.98 1.22 15.71
C LEU A 282 -26.22 2.50 15.34
N LEU A 283 -25.90 3.33 16.33
CA LEU A 283 -25.17 4.59 16.12
C LEU A 283 -23.73 4.31 15.66
N SER A 284 -23.08 3.28 16.21
CA SER A 284 -21.77 2.78 15.79
C SER A 284 -21.72 2.65 14.28
N SER A 285 -22.63 1.86 13.67
CA SER A 285 -22.70 1.67 12.22
C SER A 285 -22.91 2.95 11.40
N VAL A 286 -23.49 4.00 11.98
CA VAL A 286 -23.61 5.32 11.33
C VAL A 286 -22.29 6.10 11.41
N LEU A 287 -21.64 6.08 12.57
CA LEU A 287 -20.35 6.74 12.81
C LEU A 287 -19.18 6.08 12.06
N GLU A 288 -19.26 4.78 11.73
CA GLU A 288 -18.32 4.12 10.80
C GLU A 288 -18.33 4.70 9.39
N GLY A 289 -19.39 5.45 9.07
CA GLY A 289 -19.64 5.99 7.75
C GLY A 289 -18.65 7.08 7.32
N GLN A 290 -18.50 8.14 8.11
CA GLN A 290 -17.66 9.29 7.73
C GLN A 290 -16.22 9.15 8.24
N PRO A 291 -15.20 9.63 7.50
CA PRO A 291 -13.79 9.54 7.92
C PRO A 291 -13.55 10.05 9.35
N ASP A 292 -14.01 11.26 9.65
CA ASP A 292 -13.76 11.96 10.91
C ASP A 292 -14.39 11.21 12.09
N THR A 293 -15.66 10.80 11.96
CA THR A 293 -16.35 10.03 13.01
C THR A 293 -15.85 8.60 13.12
N ASN A 294 -15.32 8.03 12.04
CA ASN A 294 -14.74 6.69 12.04
C ASN A 294 -13.38 6.69 12.74
N ALA A 295 -12.56 7.74 12.57
CA ALA A 295 -11.31 7.93 13.32
C ALA A 295 -11.56 8.13 14.82
N PHE A 296 -12.70 8.73 15.19
CA PHE A 296 -13.09 8.97 16.58
C PHE A 296 -13.46 7.70 17.38
N ILE A 297 -13.71 6.55 16.72
CA ILE A 297 -14.29 5.35 17.37
C ILE A 297 -13.48 4.06 17.23
N ARG A 298 -12.30 4.09 16.59
CA ARG A 298 -11.42 2.91 16.43
C ARG A 298 -9.96 3.32 16.30
N THR A 299 -9.06 2.33 16.39
CA THR A 299 -7.67 2.52 15.94
C THR A 299 -7.65 2.67 14.41
N THR A 300 -7.13 3.78 13.89
CA THR A 300 -6.98 3.98 12.43
C THR A 300 -5.71 3.34 11.90
N THR A 301 -5.68 3.08 10.59
CA THR A 301 -4.55 2.51 9.87
C THR A 301 -4.35 3.30 8.58
N ALA A 302 -3.13 3.75 8.32
CA ALA A 302 -2.75 4.46 7.11
C ALA A 302 -1.44 3.88 6.56
N VAL A 303 -1.45 3.43 5.30
CA VAL A 303 -0.22 3.06 4.58
C VAL A 303 0.39 4.36 4.05
N THR A 304 1.57 4.72 4.53
CA THR A 304 2.21 6.00 4.19
C THR A 304 3.25 5.85 3.07
N MET A 305 3.88 4.68 2.96
CA MET A 305 4.81 4.34 1.87
C MET A 305 4.63 2.88 1.44
N PHE A 306 4.77 2.60 0.14
CA PHE A 306 4.78 1.24 -0.42
C PHE A 306 5.81 1.13 -1.55
N ASN A 307 6.76 0.18 -1.45
CA ASN A 307 7.83 -0.02 -2.43
C ASN A 307 7.86 -1.48 -2.91
N SER A 308 7.94 -1.71 -4.22
CA SER A 308 8.17 -3.05 -4.77
C SER A 308 8.81 -3.04 -6.17
N GLY A 309 9.91 -3.78 -6.32
CA GLY A 309 10.55 -4.07 -7.62
C GLY A 309 11.32 -2.93 -8.29
N VAL A 310 12.02 -3.29 -9.38
CA VAL A 310 12.95 -2.39 -10.11
C VAL A 310 12.88 -2.51 -11.65
N LYS A 311 12.09 -3.44 -12.19
CA LYS A 311 11.88 -3.64 -13.64
C LYS A 311 10.42 -3.99 -13.92
N ILE A 312 9.86 -3.44 -14.99
CA ILE A 312 8.42 -3.49 -15.31
C ILE A 312 7.96 -4.89 -15.77
N ASN A 313 8.88 -5.72 -16.29
CA ASN A 313 8.57 -7.05 -16.83
C ASN A 313 8.99 -8.20 -15.89
N VAL A 314 9.39 -7.92 -14.65
CA VAL A 314 9.89 -8.92 -13.69
C VAL A 314 9.01 -8.91 -12.44
N MET A 315 8.57 -10.08 -11.97
CA MET A 315 7.85 -10.17 -10.69
C MET A 315 8.80 -9.83 -9.54
N PRO A 316 8.45 -8.89 -8.65
CA PRO A 316 9.33 -8.49 -7.56
C PRO A 316 9.42 -9.59 -6.50
N ALA A 317 10.65 -9.95 -6.11
CA ALA A 317 10.91 -10.90 -5.04
C ALA A 317 10.68 -10.31 -3.62
N TYR A 318 10.59 -8.98 -3.52
CA TYR A 318 10.44 -8.23 -2.28
C TYR A 318 9.44 -7.07 -2.45
N ALA A 319 8.68 -6.79 -1.38
CA ALA A 319 7.81 -5.64 -1.25
C ALA A 319 7.77 -5.21 0.21
N GLU A 320 7.80 -3.90 0.47
CA GLU A 320 7.74 -3.31 1.80
C GLU A 320 6.66 -2.23 1.87
N ALA A 321 6.09 -2.05 3.06
CA ALA A 321 5.07 -1.05 3.32
C ALA A 321 5.23 -0.47 4.72
N PHE A 322 5.25 0.87 4.81
CA PHE A 322 5.23 1.56 6.10
C PHE A 322 3.77 1.86 6.46
N VAL A 323 3.34 1.37 7.62
CA VAL A 323 1.95 1.44 8.06
C VAL A 323 1.86 2.13 9.42
N ASN A 324 1.27 3.31 9.44
CA ASN A 324 1.03 4.12 10.63
C ASN A 324 -0.32 3.72 11.27
N PHE A 325 -0.37 3.67 12.61
CA PHE A 325 -1.57 3.33 13.36
C PHE A 325 -1.82 4.37 14.46
N ARG A 326 -3.01 4.98 14.53
CA ARG A 326 -3.40 5.84 15.66
C ARG A 326 -4.28 5.05 16.61
N ILE A 327 -3.75 4.71 17.77
CA ILE A 327 -4.35 3.75 18.71
C ILE A 327 -5.50 4.39 19.49
N HIS A 328 -6.67 3.74 19.49
CA HIS A 328 -7.83 4.18 20.27
C HIS A 328 -7.54 4.15 21.78
N SER A 329 -8.02 5.15 22.53
CA SER A 329 -7.80 5.33 23.98
C SER A 329 -8.19 4.13 24.88
N SER A 330 -8.95 3.17 24.34
CA SER A 330 -9.36 1.93 25.02
C SER A 330 -8.56 0.69 24.59
N GLN A 331 -7.43 0.85 23.91
CA GLN A 331 -6.53 -0.22 23.46
C GLN A 331 -5.08 0.11 23.78
N THR A 332 -4.27 -0.93 24.00
CA THR A 332 -2.81 -0.81 24.13
C THR A 332 -2.11 -1.09 22.79
N LEU A 333 -0.90 -0.54 22.63
CA LEU A 333 0.05 -0.86 21.56
C LEU A 333 0.27 -2.37 21.47
N LYS A 334 0.42 -3.05 22.61
CA LYS A 334 0.59 -4.51 22.68
C LYS A 334 -0.61 -5.28 22.13
N GLU A 335 -1.83 -4.81 22.37
CA GLU A 335 -3.04 -5.42 21.79
C GLU A 335 -3.14 -5.17 20.29
N VAL A 336 -2.79 -3.97 19.82
CA VAL A 336 -2.80 -3.63 18.39
C VAL A 336 -1.75 -4.45 17.62
N LEU A 337 -0.51 -4.55 18.11
CA LEU A 337 0.53 -5.40 17.51
C LEU A 337 0.11 -6.88 17.46
N LYS A 338 -0.52 -7.39 18.54
CA LYS A 338 -1.09 -8.75 18.56
C LYS A 338 -2.22 -8.93 17.55
N GLN A 339 -3.07 -7.91 17.36
CA GLN A 339 -4.13 -7.93 16.34
C GLN A 339 -3.55 -7.91 14.93
N ILE A 340 -2.54 -7.08 14.65
CA ILE A 340 -1.85 -7.01 13.35
C ILE A 340 -1.27 -8.39 12.98
N GLY A 341 -0.51 -9.02 13.88
CA GLY A 341 0.03 -10.37 13.65
C GLY A 341 -1.06 -11.42 13.39
N SER A 342 -2.20 -11.31 14.06
CA SER A 342 -3.36 -12.20 13.84
C SER A 342 -4.13 -11.90 12.55
N ILE A 343 -4.15 -10.65 12.07
CA ILE A 343 -4.83 -10.25 10.83
C ILE A 343 -4.00 -10.67 9.62
N ILE A 344 -2.67 -10.51 9.70
CA ILE A 344 -1.74 -10.90 8.64
C ILE A 344 -1.68 -12.43 8.55
N SER A 345 -1.35 -13.14 9.64
CA SER A 345 -1.33 -14.61 9.75
C SER A 345 -0.59 -15.37 8.62
N ASP A 346 0.26 -14.70 7.85
CA ASP A 346 1.06 -15.26 6.77
C ASP A 346 2.53 -15.25 7.15
N LYS A 347 3.17 -16.42 7.14
CA LYS A 347 4.58 -16.59 7.53
C LYS A 347 5.58 -15.97 6.55
N ARG A 348 5.13 -15.47 5.40
CA ARG A 348 5.94 -14.78 4.39
C ARG A 348 6.01 -13.27 4.63
N VAL A 349 5.17 -12.73 5.51
CA VAL A 349 5.13 -11.30 5.83
C VAL A 349 5.82 -11.09 7.17
N GLU A 350 7.03 -10.52 7.12
CA GLU A 350 7.71 -10.04 8.31
C GLU A 350 7.10 -8.71 8.77
N VAL A 351 6.96 -8.52 10.08
CA VAL A 351 6.36 -7.31 10.68
C VAL A 351 7.35 -6.75 11.69
N GLU A 352 8.10 -5.74 11.26
CA GLU A 352 9.03 -5.02 12.12
C GLU A 352 8.31 -3.89 12.88
N PHE A 353 8.62 -3.73 14.18
CA PHE A 353 8.15 -2.60 14.98
C PHE A 353 9.20 -1.50 14.96
N VAL A 354 8.93 -0.42 14.22
CA VAL A 354 9.83 0.73 14.10
C VAL A 354 9.76 1.62 15.35
N SER A 355 8.56 2.11 15.70
CA SER A 355 8.33 2.94 16.89
C SER A 355 6.84 3.02 17.25
N GLY A 356 6.53 3.46 18.47
CA GLY A 356 5.16 3.62 18.95
C GLY A 356 5.05 3.68 20.48
N PHE A 357 3.91 4.16 20.98
CA PHE A 357 3.60 4.27 22.41
C PHE A 357 2.11 3.98 22.67
N ASP A 358 1.74 3.67 23.91
CA ASP A 358 0.34 3.49 24.33
C ASP A 358 -0.41 4.84 24.33
N PRO A 359 -1.75 4.86 24.12
CA PRO A 359 -2.54 6.08 24.24
C PRO A 359 -2.33 6.79 25.58
N LEU A 360 -2.31 8.13 25.51
CA LEU A 360 -2.11 8.96 26.69
C LEU A 360 -3.28 8.81 27.68
N PRO A 361 -3.05 9.00 29.00
CA PRO A 361 -4.09 8.91 30.01
C PRO A 361 -5.30 9.80 29.70
N ILE A 362 -6.50 9.27 29.92
CA ILE A 362 -7.75 10.03 29.82
C ILE A 362 -7.76 11.04 30.98
N SER A 363 -7.66 12.32 30.64
CA SER A 363 -7.73 13.42 31.61
C SER A 363 -9.11 13.53 32.23
N SER A 364 -9.14 13.96 33.49
CA SER A 364 -10.36 14.04 34.29
C SER A 364 -11.31 15.11 33.73
N TYR A 365 -12.62 14.87 33.78
CA TYR A 365 -13.66 15.77 33.26
C TYR A 365 -14.93 15.81 34.11
N GLU A 366 -14.87 15.29 35.34
CA GLU A 366 -16.01 15.23 36.26
C GLU A 366 -16.28 16.60 36.92
N GLU A 367 -17.36 16.71 37.69
CA GLU A 367 -17.86 17.97 38.27
C GLU A 367 -16.90 18.60 39.31
N ASP A 368 -15.99 17.81 39.89
CA ASP A 368 -14.93 18.21 40.83
C ASP A 368 -13.58 18.48 40.17
N THR A 369 -13.44 18.28 38.86
CA THR A 369 -12.14 18.43 38.18
C THR A 369 -11.83 19.89 37.85
N PHE A 370 -10.81 20.48 38.51
CA PHE A 370 -10.48 21.90 38.38
C PHE A 370 -10.25 22.34 36.93
N GLY A 371 -9.29 21.72 36.22
CA GLY A 371 -8.89 22.15 34.87
C GLY A 371 -10.04 22.11 33.88
N TYR A 372 -10.76 20.99 33.78
CA TYR A 372 -11.91 20.87 32.86
C TYR A 372 -13.02 21.87 33.15
N GLN A 373 -13.40 22.11 34.43
CA GLN A 373 -14.47 23.07 34.74
C GLN A 373 -14.03 24.53 34.50
N ILE A 374 -12.76 24.86 34.72
CA ILE A 374 -12.19 26.18 34.39
C ILE A 374 -12.18 26.42 32.87
N LEU A 375 -11.76 25.43 32.08
CA LEU A 375 -11.80 25.50 30.62
C LEU A 375 -13.26 25.61 30.14
N LYS A 376 -14.17 24.78 30.65
CA LYS A 376 -15.62 24.86 30.36
C LYS A 376 -16.18 26.25 30.66
N LYS A 377 -15.85 26.82 31.83
CA LYS A 377 -16.27 28.17 32.20
C LYS A 377 -15.73 29.21 31.21
N THR A 378 -14.42 29.19 30.94
CA THR A 378 -13.78 30.16 30.04
C THR A 378 -14.34 30.09 28.61
N VAL A 379 -14.58 28.88 28.10
CA VAL A 379 -15.24 28.70 26.79
C VAL A 379 -16.65 29.30 26.79
N LEU A 380 -17.43 29.13 27.86
CA LEU A 380 -18.79 29.71 27.94
C LEU A 380 -18.79 31.22 28.22
N ASP A 381 -17.77 31.76 28.88
CA ASP A 381 -17.59 33.20 29.11
C ASP A 381 -17.30 33.95 27.79
N VAL A 382 -16.53 33.33 26.87
CA VAL A 382 -16.13 33.92 25.59
C VAL A 382 -17.07 33.55 24.44
N PHE A 383 -17.50 32.29 24.37
CA PHE A 383 -18.30 31.74 23.27
C PHE A 383 -19.69 31.30 23.78
N SER A 384 -20.52 32.26 24.15
CA SER A 384 -21.77 32.03 24.90
C SER A 384 -22.82 31.09 24.26
N GLU A 385 -22.74 30.83 22.95
CA GLU A 385 -23.68 29.96 22.22
C GLU A 385 -23.23 28.48 22.08
N VAL A 386 -21.97 28.18 22.40
CA VAL A 386 -21.37 26.86 22.15
C VAL A 386 -21.76 25.84 23.22
N THR A 387 -21.28 24.60 23.08
CA THR A 387 -21.49 23.55 24.08
C THR A 387 -20.20 22.79 24.31
N VAL A 388 -19.74 22.80 25.55
CA VAL A 388 -18.54 22.11 25.97
C VAL A 388 -18.87 20.67 26.31
N ALA A 389 -18.17 19.75 25.68
CA ALA A 389 -18.23 18.31 25.95
C ALA A 389 -16.80 17.75 25.94
N PRO A 390 -16.51 16.68 26.70
CA PRO A 390 -15.23 15.99 26.60
C PRO A 390 -15.13 15.34 25.21
N GLY A 391 -13.94 15.30 24.62
CA GLY A 391 -13.70 14.72 23.29
C GLY A 391 -12.32 14.06 23.17
N ILE A 392 -12.13 13.28 22.11
CA ILE A 392 -10.84 12.66 21.76
C ILE A 392 -10.12 13.56 20.75
N CYS A 393 -8.94 14.07 21.12
CA CYS A 393 -8.00 14.60 20.14
C CYS A 393 -7.37 13.42 19.37
N VAL A 394 -7.44 13.45 18.04
CA VAL A 394 -6.94 12.38 17.15
C VAL A 394 -5.50 12.63 16.68
N ALA A 395 -5.01 13.87 16.85
CA ALA A 395 -3.61 14.24 16.64
C ALA A 395 -2.76 13.97 17.90
N ASN A 396 -1.46 13.83 17.71
CA ASN A 396 -0.50 13.91 18.81
C ASN A 396 -0.05 15.36 18.93
N THR A 397 0.24 15.81 20.15
CA THR A 397 0.78 17.15 20.45
C THR A 397 1.91 17.01 21.46
N ASP A 398 2.68 18.07 21.70
CA ASP A 398 3.84 18.06 22.62
C ASP A 398 3.45 17.64 24.05
N SER A 399 2.19 17.85 24.45
CA SER A 399 1.59 17.39 25.71
C SER A 399 1.86 15.92 26.09
N ARG A 400 2.15 15.03 25.11
CA ARG A 400 2.53 13.63 25.35
C ARG A 400 3.71 13.49 26.31
N HIS A 401 4.68 14.42 26.22
CA HIS A 401 5.90 14.43 27.03
C HIS A 401 5.62 14.85 28.48
N TYR A 402 4.56 15.62 28.73
CA TYR A 402 4.26 16.26 30.02
C TYR A 402 3.49 15.35 31.00
N THR A 403 3.22 14.09 30.64
CA THR A 403 2.55 13.08 31.48
C THR A 403 3.26 12.77 32.81
N LYS A 404 4.54 13.12 32.96
CA LYS A 404 5.27 13.06 34.23
C LYS A 404 4.96 14.21 35.20
N LEU A 405 4.48 15.35 34.68
CA LEU A 405 4.26 16.58 35.44
C LEU A 405 2.79 16.79 35.83
N SER A 406 1.85 16.27 35.04
CA SER A 406 0.41 16.27 35.37
C SER A 406 -0.31 15.00 34.89
N HIS A 407 -1.38 14.63 35.59
CA HIS A 407 -2.35 13.64 35.13
C HIS A 407 -3.45 14.24 34.25
N ASP A 408 -3.77 15.53 34.42
CA ASP A 408 -4.84 16.21 33.69
C ASP A 408 -4.25 17.08 32.57
N ILE A 409 -4.39 16.61 31.33
CA ILE A 409 -3.77 17.16 30.13
C ILE A 409 -4.83 17.40 29.06
N TYR A 410 -5.28 18.65 28.97
CA TYR A 410 -6.32 19.09 28.06
C TYR A 410 -5.72 19.52 26.72
N ARG A 411 -6.35 19.08 25.63
CA ARG A 411 -5.91 19.34 24.25
C ARG A 411 -7.00 20.14 23.54
N PHE A 412 -6.93 21.46 23.68
CA PHE A 412 -7.97 22.38 23.21
C PHE A 412 -7.36 23.71 22.76
N ALA A 413 -7.48 23.98 21.45
CA ALA A 413 -7.23 25.29 20.88
C ALA A 413 -8.55 26.09 20.84
N PRO A 414 -8.60 27.34 21.34
CA PRO A 414 -9.81 28.17 21.41
C PRO A 414 -10.19 28.79 20.05
N SER A 415 -10.08 27.99 18.98
CA SER A 415 -10.23 28.40 17.58
C SER A 415 -11.54 27.87 16.98
N TRP A 416 -12.25 28.69 16.21
CA TRP A 416 -13.47 28.33 15.48
C TRP A 416 -13.19 27.93 14.02
N TYR A 417 -13.75 26.81 13.57
CA TYR A 417 -13.58 26.29 12.19
C TYR A 417 -14.90 25.85 11.55
N GLY A 418 -15.02 26.07 10.25
CA GLY A 418 -16.17 25.63 9.46
C GLY A 418 -15.95 24.27 8.76
N PRO A 419 -17.00 23.73 8.10
CA PRO A 419 -16.88 22.54 7.28
C PRO A 419 -15.76 22.64 6.24
N GLY A 420 -14.83 21.68 6.26
CA GLY A 420 -13.70 21.59 5.33
C GLY A 420 -12.41 22.30 5.77
N ASP A 421 -12.41 23.10 6.85
CA ASP A 421 -11.18 23.72 7.35
C ASP A 421 -10.22 22.71 8.01
N SER A 422 -10.69 21.51 8.39
CA SER A 422 -9.86 20.41 8.91
C SER A 422 -8.76 19.95 7.95
N ALA A 423 -8.97 20.10 6.64
CA ALA A 423 -7.96 19.78 5.61
C ALA A 423 -6.84 20.83 5.48
N ARG A 424 -6.93 21.96 6.20
CA ARG A 424 -5.91 23.03 6.18
C ARG A 424 -4.77 22.79 7.16
N PHE A 425 -4.98 21.98 8.20
CA PHE A 425 -3.93 21.55 9.11
C PHE A 425 -2.86 20.78 8.33
N HIS A 426 -1.62 21.28 8.33
CA HIS A 426 -0.49 20.86 7.50
C HIS A 426 -0.73 20.94 5.97
N GLY A 427 -1.91 21.37 5.54
CA GLY A 427 -2.31 21.49 4.13
C GLY A 427 -1.91 22.83 3.51
N VAL A 428 -2.43 23.07 2.30
CA VAL A 428 -2.33 24.37 1.61
C VAL A 428 -3.44 25.30 2.07
N ASN A 429 -3.27 26.61 1.87
CA ASN A 429 -4.25 27.63 2.23
C ASN A 429 -4.66 27.60 3.70
N GLU A 430 -3.68 27.35 4.57
CA GLU A 430 -3.81 27.58 6.00
C GLU A 430 -4.09 29.07 6.26
N ARG A 431 -5.11 29.34 7.08
CA ARG A 431 -5.62 30.69 7.30
C ARG A 431 -6.43 30.77 8.59
N ILE A 432 -6.44 31.93 9.23
CA ILE A 432 -7.33 32.22 10.37
C ILE A 432 -8.11 33.51 10.14
N SER A 433 -9.38 33.55 10.55
CA SER A 433 -10.14 34.80 10.46
C SER A 433 -9.66 35.80 11.52
N ILE A 434 -9.67 37.09 11.19
CA ILE A 434 -9.25 38.16 12.11
C ILE A 434 -10.01 38.07 13.44
N LYS A 435 -11.33 37.85 13.38
CA LYS A 435 -12.20 37.67 14.55
C LYS A 435 -11.79 36.46 15.40
N ASN A 436 -11.47 35.32 14.77
CA ASN A 436 -11.08 34.11 15.49
C ASN A 436 -9.77 34.33 16.27
N TYR A 437 -8.78 35.00 15.68
CA TYR A 437 -7.55 35.35 16.39
C TYR A 437 -7.78 36.30 17.58
N GLU A 438 -8.70 37.25 17.46
CA GLU A 438 -9.11 38.12 18.57
C GLU A 438 -9.80 37.33 19.69
N GLU A 439 -10.65 36.37 19.35
CA GLU A 439 -11.32 35.47 20.29
C GLU A 439 -10.33 34.52 21.00
N ILE A 440 -9.24 34.10 20.35
CA ILE A 440 -8.14 33.33 20.96
C ILE A 440 -7.42 34.14 22.04
N VAL A 441 -7.07 35.40 21.76
CA VAL A 441 -6.43 36.30 22.74
C VAL A 441 -7.36 36.55 23.93
N LEU A 442 -8.65 36.82 23.65
CA LEU A 442 -9.68 36.99 24.66
C LEU A 442 -9.86 35.74 25.54
N PHE A 443 -9.81 34.55 24.95
CA PHE A 443 -9.87 33.29 25.68
C PHE A 443 -8.71 33.14 26.66
N TYR A 444 -7.46 33.36 26.24
CA TYR A 444 -6.33 33.25 27.17
C TYR A 444 -6.35 34.35 28.24
N PHE A 445 -6.80 35.57 27.89
CA PHE A 445 -6.98 36.68 28.82
C PHE A 445 -8.02 36.37 29.91
N GLN A 446 -9.11 35.69 29.56
CA GLN A 446 -10.12 35.24 30.51
C GLN A 446 -9.69 33.97 31.26
N LEU A 447 -8.96 33.05 30.62
CA LEU A 447 -8.48 31.80 31.24
C LEU A 447 -7.55 32.10 32.42
N ILE A 448 -6.56 32.97 32.21
CA ILE A 448 -5.57 33.34 33.24
C ILE A 448 -6.27 33.93 34.47
N GLN A 449 -7.29 34.78 34.27
CA GLN A 449 -8.09 35.34 35.37
C GLN A 449 -8.98 34.29 36.06
N ASN A 450 -9.61 33.38 35.29
CA ASN A 450 -10.47 32.32 35.83
C ASN A 450 -9.67 31.34 36.73
N CYS A 451 -8.39 31.11 36.45
CA CYS A 451 -7.53 30.21 37.23
C CYS A 451 -7.23 30.65 38.67
N ASP A 452 -7.58 31.88 39.05
CA ASP A 452 -7.40 32.43 40.40
C ASP A 452 -8.38 31.90 41.46
N VAL A 453 -9.34 31.06 41.07
CA VAL A 453 -10.30 30.43 41.99
C VAL A 453 -9.61 29.34 42.82
N ARG A 454 -10.00 29.20 44.10
CA ARG A 454 -9.39 28.23 45.03
C ARG A 454 -9.79 26.78 44.79
N SER A 455 -11.09 26.47 44.73
CA SER A 455 -11.58 25.08 44.63
C SER A 455 -13.01 24.99 44.05
N LEU A 456 -13.39 23.77 43.63
CA LEU A 456 -14.74 23.39 43.22
C LEU A 456 -15.52 22.71 44.38
N THR A 457 -16.84 22.63 44.29
CA THR A 457 -17.72 22.00 45.30
C THR A 457 -18.57 20.86 44.72
N THR A 458 -18.63 19.69 45.38
CA THR A 458 -19.31 18.47 44.84
C THR A 458 -20.08 17.62 45.86
N HIS A 459 -20.97 16.76 45.35
CA HIS A 459 -21.86 15.85 46.10
C HIS A 459 -21.57 14.34 45.83
N LEU A 460 -21.75 13.49 46.86
CA LEU A 460 -21.44 12.04 46.86
C LEU A 460 -22.44 11.16 46.06
N ARG A 461 -21.94 10.10 45.38
CA ARG A 461 -22.71 9.22 44.48
C ARG A 461 -22.65 7.71 44.88
N LEU A 462 -23.68 7.18 45.56
CA LEU A 462 -23.70 5.76 46.04
C LEU A 462 -24.37 4.72 45.11
N TRP A 463 -25.14 5.15 44.10
CA TRP A 463 -26.08 4.27 43.37
C TRP A 463 -25.53 3.57 42.10
N LYS A 464 -24.28 3.83 41.68
CA LYS A 464 -23.72 3.28 40.42
C LYS A 464 -23.40 1.77 40.49
N TYR A 465 -22.95 1.27 41.65
CA TYR A 465 -22.39 -0.09 41.78
C TYR A 465 -23.41 -1.24 41.66
N LEU A 466 -24.68 -1.02 41.98
CA LEU A 466 -25.68 -2.10 42.03
C LEU A 466 -26.08 -2.67 40.66
N LYS A 467 -25.77 -1.98 39.56
CA LYS A 467 -26.22 -2.36 38.20
C LYS A 467 -25.29 -3.32 37.47
N VAL A 468 -24.01 -3.36 37.80
CA VAL A 468 -22.99 -4.16 37.10
C VAL A 468 -23.21 -5.66 37.34
N LEU A 469 -23.67 -6.04 38.54
CA LEU A 469 -23.87 -7.43 38.95
C LEU A 469 -24.94 -8.19 38.13
N LEU A 470 -25.88 -7.47 37.50
CA LEU A 470 -27.05 -8.07 36.85
C LEU A 470 -26.79 -8.53 35.40
N PHE A 471 -25.76 -7.99 34.74
CA PHE A 471 -25.53 -8.21 33.31
C PHE A 471 -24.78 -9.51 33.01
N SER A 472 -23.96 -9.99 33.96
CA SER A 472 -23.08 -11.16 33.81
C SER A 472 -23.81 -12.48 33.54
N VAL A 473 -25.07 -12.59 33.97
CA VAL A 473 -25.85 -13.83 33.94
C VAL A 473 -26.44 -14.13 32.55
N ILE A 474 -26.64 -13.10 31.71
CA ILE A 474 -27.36 -13.22 30.43
C ILE A 474 -26.45 -13.78 29.32
N PHE A 475 -25.14 -13.53 29.39
CA PHE A 475 -24.17 -13.93 28.36
C PHE A 475 -23.99 -15.45 28.25
N LEU A 476 -24.19 -16.19 29.34
CA LEU A 476 -23.97 -17.65 29.41
C LEU A 476 -24.98 -18.46 28.59
N ILE A 477 -26.15 -17.88 28.27
CA ILE A 477 -27.27 -18.60 27.63
C ILE A 477 -27.11 -18.66 26.09
N ALA A 478 -26.38 -17.71 25.49
CA ALA A 478 -26.28 -17.59 24.03
C ALA A 478 -25.35 -18.63 23.36
N LEU A 479 -24.44 -19.25 24.12
CA LEU A 479 -23.40 -20.14 23.57
C LEU A 479 -23.91 -21.53 23.16
N LEU A 480 -25.11 -21.93 23.60
CA LEU A 480 -25.63 -23.29 23.47
C LEU A 480 -26.30 -23.63 22.12
N PHE A 481 -26.38 -22.70 21.16
CA PHE A 481 -27.18 -22.85 19.94
C PHE A 481 -26.41 -23.08 18.62
N LEU A 482 -25.07 -23.14 18.64
CA LEU A 482 -24.24 -23.13 17.41
C LEU A 482 -23.74 -24.52 16.92
N VAL A 483 -24.16 -25.63 17.52
CA VAL A 483 -23.54 -26.96 17.31
C VAL A 483 -24.46 -27.95 16.55
N ALA A 484 -25.25 -27.46 15.58
CA ALA A 484 -26.22 -28.30 14.88
C ALA A 484 -26.43 -27.96 13.38
N THR A 485 -25.45 -28.25 12.51
CA THR A 485 -25.65 -28.83 11.13
C THR A 485 -24.35 -28.92 10.31
N VAL A 486 -23.89 -30.13 9.95
CA VAL A 486 -22.87 -30.41 8.89
C VAL A 486 -23.11 -31.83 8.32
N ARG A 487 -22.68 -32.08 7.05
CA ARG A 487 -22.51 -33.38 6.30
C ARG A 487 -23.67 -33.83 5.37
N THR A 488 -23.48 -34.51 4.20
CA THR A 488 -22.31 -34.90 3.33
C THR A 488 -22.72 -35.38 1.91
N PHE A 489 -21.70 -35.64 1.03
CA PHE A 489 -21.60 -36.63 -0.10
C PHE A 489 -21.54 -36.09 -1.57
N THR A 490 -21.31 -36.95 -2.59
CA THR A 490 -20.03 -37.28 -3.30
C THR A 490 -20.22 -38.42 -4.35
N PHE A 491 -19.49 -38.49 -5.49
CA PHE A 491 -18.91 -39.70 -6.18
C PHE A 491 -18.37 -39.48 -7.64
N ASP A 492 -17.64 -40.47 -8.21
CA ASP A 492 -16.68 -40.48 -9.38
C ASP A 492 -17.11 -41.21 -10.69
N ALA A 493 -16.34 -41.10 -11.81
CA ALA A 493 -15.66 -42.24 -12.56
C ALA A 493 -15.19 -42.04 -14.06
N ASP A 494 -13.97 -42.55 -14.38
CA ASP A 494 -13.36 -43.26 -15.56
C ASP A 494 -13.12 -42.78 -17.04
N LEU A 495 -11.80 -42.70 -17.41
CA LEU A 495 -10.95 -43.42 -18.43
C LEU A 495 -11.29 -43.72 -19.93
N GLY A 496 -10.28 -43.53 -20.83
CA GLY A 496 -10.11 -44.21 -22.14
C GLY A 496 -9.04 -43.61 -23.12
N LEU A 497 -8.15 -44.41 -23.75
CA LEU A 497 -7.09 -43.94 -24.70
C LEU A 497 -6.51 -45.07 -25.59
N GLN A 498 -6.25 -44.84 -26.90
CA GLN A 498 -5.36 -45.67 -27.76
C GLN A 498 -4.91 -44.94 -29.07
N LEU A 499 -3.77 -45.33 -29.67
CA LEU A 499 -3.17 -44.73 -30.89
C LEU A 499 -2.52 -45.78 -31.83
N GLY A 500 -2.43 -45.47 -33.13
CA GLY A 500 -1.94 -46.36 -34.22
C GLY A 500 -0.47 -46.20 -34.67
N GLN A 501 -0.05 -47.00 -35.66
CA GLN A 501 1.34 -47.20 -36.08
C GLN A 501 1.78 -46.36 -37.31
N TRP A 502 3.09 -46.11 -37.44
CA TRP A 502 3.71 -45.27 -38.49
C TRP A 502 4.89 -45.99 -39.18
N GLU A 503 5.26 -45.56 -40.39
CA GLU A 503 6.36 -46.13 -41.18
C GLU A 503 7.76 -46.01 -40.53
N ASN A 504 8.57 -47.06 -40.75
CA ASN A 504 9.96 -47.18 -40.32
C ASN A 504 10.92 -46.50 -41.31
N THR A 505 11.67 -45.51 -40.84
CA THR A 505 12.85 -44.97 -41.54
C THR A 505 14.13 -45.28 -40.78
N THR A 506 15.16 -45.72 -41.51
CA THR A 506 16.47 -46.10 -40.98
C THR A 506 17.20 -44.87 -40.44
N THR A 507 17.06 -44.61 -39.14
CA THR A 507 17.65 -43.43 -38.47
C THR A 507 19.09 -43.75 -38.04
N LEU A 508 20.03 -42.81 -38.19
CA LEU A 508 21.38 -42.98 -37.65
C LEU A 508 21.32 -43.02 -36.12
N SER A 509 21.98 -43.98 -35.48
CA SER A 509 22.04 -44.05 -34.02
C SER A 509 23.06 -43.06 -33.46
N LEU A 510 22.68 -42.27 -32.45
CA LEU A 510 23.61 -41.46 -31.66
C LEU A 510 24.23 -42.36 -30.58
N HIS A 511 25.46 -42.81 -30.81
CA HIS A 511 26.24 -43.54 -29.80
C HIS A 511 27.47 -42.72 -29.42
N LEU A 512 27.44 -42.13 -28.23
CA LEU A 512 28.52 -41.31 -27.70
C LEU A 512 29.46 -42.19 -26.86
N ASN A 513 30.73 -42.24 -27.23
CA ASN A 513 31.74 -42.83 -26.35
C ASN A 513 31.99 -41.91 -25.13
N PRO A 514 32.54 -42.42 -24.01
CA PRO A 514 32.69 -41.63 -22.78
C PRO A 514 33.50 -40.34 -22.93
N GLN A 515 34.49 -40.31 -23.84
CA GLN A 515 35.29 -39.11 -24.09
C GLN A 515 34.50 -38.03 -24.86
N ARG A 516 33.70 -38.43 -25.85
CA ARG A 516 32.80 -37.52 -26.59
C ARG A 516 31.73 -36.94 -25.68
N ARG A 517 31.11 -37.76 -24.82
CA ARG A 517 30.18 -37.32 -23.77
C ARG A 517 30.81 -36.26 -22.85
N LYS A 518 32.06 -36.48 -22.42
CA LYS A 518 32.80 -35.50 -21.60
C LYS A 518 33.05 -34.18 -22.35
N ASN A 519 33.52 -34.24 -23.60
CA ASN A 519 33.78 -33.04 -24.41
C ASN A 519 32.48 -32.23 -24.65
N GLN A 520 31.37 -32.92 -24.90
CA GLN A 520 30.04 -32.31 -25.09
C GLN A 520 29.62 -31.46 -23.87
N LEU A 521 29.76 -32.03 -22.67
CA LEU A 521 29.40 -31.37 -21.41
C LEU A 521 30.36 -30.22 -21.06
N GLU A 522 31.68 -30.37 -21.30
CA GLU A 522 32.62 -29.27 -21.06
C GLU A 522 32.41 -28.10 -22.04
N ASN A 523 32.07 -28.36 -23.31
CA ASN A 523 31.70 -27.30 -24.25
C ASN A 523 30.43 -26.55 -23.81
N PHE A 524 29.45 -27.26 -23.26
CA PHE A 524 28.25 -26.62 -22.70
C PHE A 524 28.57 -25.76 -21.46
N LYS A 525 29.35 -26.29 -20.51
CA LYS A 525 29.84 -25.52 -19.35
C LYS A 525 30.64 -24.28 -19.76
N ALA A 526 31.44 -24.38 -20.83
CA ALA A 526 32.16 -23.23 -21.37
C ALA A 526 31.20 -22.13 -21.86
N ALA A 527 30.11 -22.48 -22.55
CA ALA A 527 29.09 -21.51 -22.97
C ALA A 527 28.37 -20.82 -21.78
N ILE A 528 28.08 -21.58 -20.71
CA ILE A 528 27.51 -21.02 -19.46
C ILE A 528 28.47 -20.02 -18.79
N ARG A 529 29.79 -20.27 -18.83
CA ARG A 529 30.81 -19.39 -18.23
C ARG A 529 31.02 -18.05 -18.93
N ILE A 530 30.42 -17.84 -20.11
CA ILE A 530 30.53 -16.57 -20.87
C ILE A 530 29.34 -15.67 -20.51
N PRO A 531 29.51 -14.54 -19.79
CA PRO A 531 28.39 -13.70 -19.37
C PRO A 531 27.89 -12.79 -20.52
N THR A 532 26.88 -13.28 -21.25
CA THR A 532 26.20 -12.58 -22.36
C THR A 532 24.97 -11.83 -21.85
N VAL A 533 25.15 -10.86 -20.94
CA VAL A 533 24.05 -10.24 -20.19
C VAL A 533 23.41 -9.05 -20.91
N SER A 534 22.07 -9.04 -20.98
CA SER A 534 21.26 -7.94 -21.52
C SER A 534 20.63 -7.10 -20.38
N PHE A 535 21.02 -5.83 -20.24
CA PHE A 535 20.53 -4.97 -19.14
C PHE A 535 19.35 -4.08 -19.53
N THR A 536 19.46 -3.40 -20.68
CA THR A 536 18.49 -2.50 -21.33
C THR A 536 18.72 -2.51 -22.84
N GLU A 537 17.76 -2.05 -23.65
CA GLU A 537 17.87 -1.92 -25.12
C GLU A 537 19.13 -1.16 -25.59
N THR A 538 19.64 -0.26 -24.76
CA THR A 538 20.81 0.59 -25.05
C THR A 538 22.14 0.07 -24.52
N ASN A 539 22.16 -0.98 -23.69
CA ASN A 539 23.33 -1.37 -22.91
C ASN A 539 23.52 -2.90 -22.93
N VAL A 540 23.80 -3.40 -24.13
CA VAL A 540 24.09 -4.81 -24.46
C VAL A 540 25.60 -4.96 -24.68
N ASN A 541 26.21 -6.06 -24.22
CA ASN A 541 27.64 -6.32 -24.44
C ASN A 541 27.91 -6.82 -25.88
N THR A 542 27.81 -5.90 -26.85
CA THR A 542 27.81 -6.18 -28.30
C THR A 542 29.09 -6.81 -28.86
N SER A 543 30.20 -6.74 -28.13
CA SER A 543 31.53 -7.10 -28.66
C SER A 543 31.71 -8.59 -29.02
N ALA A 544 30.92 -9.49 -28.45
CA ALA A 544 30.92 -10.92 -28.76
C ALA A 544 29.67 -11.41 -29.51
N LEU A 545 28.70 -10.51 -29.78
CA LEU A 545 27.36 -10.87 -30.24
C LEU A 545 27.14 -10.65 -31.74
N ASN A 546 27.92 -9.77 -32.37
CA ASN A 546 27.75 -9.38 -33.77
C ASN A 546 28.24 -10.42 -34.81
N GLU A 547 28.83 -11.54 -34.41
CA GLU A 547 29.45 -12.52 -35.34
C GLU A 547 28.57 -13.73 -35.67
N PHE A 548 27.44 -13.93 -34.97
CA PHE A 548 26.58 -15.12 -35.11
C PHE A 548 25.45 -14.95 -36.12
N ASP A 549 25.80 -14.58 -37.35
CA ASP A 549 24.83 -14.35 -38.42
C ASP A 549 24.40 -15.66 -39.13
N VAL A 550 23.12 -15.73 -39.51
CA VAL A 550 22.36 -16.90 -39.99
C VAL A 550 23.16 -17.99 -40.73
N LEU A 551 23.25 -19.19 -40.12
CA LEU A 551 23.81 -20.38 -40.77
C LEU A 551 22.74 -21.07 -41.64
N LEU A 552 22.91 -21.00 -42.97
CA LEU A 552 22.14 -21.79 -43.94
C LEU A 552 22.83 -23.13 -44.21
N ARG A 553 22.07 -24.23 -44.17
CA ARG A 553 22.49 -25.52 -44.72
C ARG A 553 21.61 -25.92 -45.90
N SER A 554 22.20 -25.94 -47.09
CA SER A 554 21.55 -26.41 -48.32
C SER A 554 21.31 -27.92 -48.25
N GLY A 555 20.08 -28.34 -48.54
CA GLY A 555 19.69 -29.73 -48.72
C GLY A 555 19.92 -30.24 -50.14
N SER A 556 19.85 -31.55 -50.33
CA SER A 556 19.99 -32.20 -51.64
C SER A 556 18.76 -32.11 -52.54
N ASP A 557 17.61 -31.70 -52.00
CA ASP A 557 16.32 -31.65 -52.71
C ASP A 557 15.81 -30.20 -52.72
N ALA A 558 16.01 -29.50 -53.84
CA ALA A 558 15.78 -28.05 -53.93
C ALA A 558 14.29 -27.66 -53.97
N ASP A 559 13.41 -28.62 -54.25
CA ASP A 559 11.95 -28.43 -54.32
C ASP A 559 11.29 -28.48 -52.93
N LEU A 560 12.04 -28.78 -51.87
CA LEU A 560 11.55 -28.85 -50.50
C LEU A 560 11.74 -27.51 -49.77
N GLU A 561 10.63 -26.86 -49.40
CA GLU A 561 10.65 -25.64 -48.58
C GLU A 561 11.44 -25.85 -47.27
N PRO A 562 12.35 -24.92 -46.91
CA PRO A 562 13.20 -25.05 -45.75
C PRO A 562 12.48 -24.77 -44.43
N TYR A 563 12.95 -25.35 -43.33
CA TYR A 563 12.52 -24.99 -41.97
C TYR A 563 13.61 -24.18 -41.24
N MET A 564 13.29 -23.64 -40.06
CA MET A 564 14.24 -22.89 -39.25
C MET A 564 14.20 -23.34 -37.79
N LEU A 565 15.39 -23.42 -37.18
CA LEU A 565 15.57 -23.60 -35.74
C LEU A 565 16.08 -22.27 -35.14
N LEU A 566 15.45 -21.83 -34.06
CA LEU A 566 15.82 -20.65 -33.29
C LEU A 566 16.33 -21.01 -31.89
N ALA A 567 17.15 -20.12 -31.36
CA ALA A 567 17.58 -20.03 -29.96
C ALA A 567 18.18 -18.62 -29.75
N HIS A 568 18.34 -18.16 -28.50
CA HIS A 568 19.09 -16.93 -28.22
C HIS A 568 20.34 -17.18 -27.35
N ILE A 569 21.33 -16.28 -27.46
CA ILE A 569 22.64 -16.40 -26.79
C ILE A 569 22.79 -15.49 -25.57
N ASP A 570 21.94 -14.48 -25.42
CA ASP A 570 21.92 -13.59 -24.26
C ASP A 570 21.12 -14.16 -23.08
N VAL A 571 21.22 -13.51 -21.91
CA VAL A 571 20.61 -13.95 -20.65
C VAL A 571 20.27 -12.76 -19.74
N VAL A 572 19.26 -12.89 -18.88
CA VAL A 572 18.97 -11.88 -17.84
C VAL A 572 20.14 -11.73 -16.84
N PRO A 573 20.29 -10.55 -16.20
CA PRO A 573 21.26 -10.34 -15.13
C PRO A 573 21.16 -11.35 -13.97
N ALA A 574 22.29 -11.57 -13.31
CA ALA A 574 22.40 -12.37 -12.08
C ALA A 574 23.59 -11.87 -11.25
N ASN A 575 23.42 -11.81 -9.93
CA ASN A 575 24.45 -11.48 -8.97
C ASN A 575 24.62 -12.62 -7.94
N GLU A 576 25.83 -12.84 -7.44
CA GLU A 576 26.07 -13.78 -6.34
C GLU A 576 25.32 -13.38 -5.07
N ALA A 577 25.10 -12.07 -4.86
CA ALA A 577 24.32 -11.52 -3.77
C ALA A 577 22.82 -11.92 -3.78
N ASP A 578 22.30 -12.43 -4.90
CA ASP A 578 20.89 -12.82 -5.02
C ASP A 578 20.55 -14.14 -4.27
N GLY A 579 21.55 -14.81 -3.67
CA GLY A 579 21.35 -16.03 -2.88
C GLY A 579 21.45 -17.33 -3.69
N TRP A 580 22.42 -17.42 -4.60
CA TRP A 580 22.67 -18.63 -5.38
C TRP A 580 23.43 -19.72 -4.60
N ASP A 581 23.04 -20.99 -4.78
CA ASP A 581 23.73 -22.20 -4.28
C ASP A 581 25.14 -22.36 -4.90
N ALA A 582 25.33 -21.84 -6.11
CA ALA A 582 26.58 -21.83 -6.87
C ALA A 582 26.65 -20.56 -7.73
N PRO A 583 27.82 -19.92 -7.92
CA PRO A 583 27.92 -18.65 -8.65
C PRO A 583 27.30 -18.72 -10.04
N PRO A 584 26.53 -17.69 -10.48
CA PRO A 584 25.63 -17.79 -11.63
C PRO A 584 26.31 -18.08 -12.97
N PHE A 585 27.62 -17.83 -13.10
CA PHE A 585 28.40 -18.12 -14.31
C PHE A 585 29.50 -19.18 -14.08
N SER A 586 29.43 -19.97 -13.00
CA SER A 586 30.43 -21.00 -12.69
C SER A 586 30.35 -22.24 -13.59
N ALA A 587 29.14 -22.59 -14.05
CA ALA A 587 28.81 -23.89 -14.62
C ALA A 587 29.16 -25.06 -13.67
N GLN A 588 28.96 -24.88 -12.37
CA GLN A 588 29.31 -25.86 -11.34
C GLN A 588 28.37 -27.08 -11.38
N GLU A 589 28.92 -28.28 -11.31
CA GLU A 589 28.16 -29.51 -11.16
C GLU A 589 27.86 -29.79 -9.68
N LEU A 590 26.57 -29.87 -9.34
CA LEU A 590 26.07 -30.21 -8.01
C LEU A 590 24.92 -31.22 -8.15
N ASN A 591 25.02 -32.36 -7.47
CA ASN A 591 23.96 -33.38 -7.39
C ASN A 591 23.42 -33.87 -8.76
N GLY A 592 24.25 -33.88 -9.81
CA GLY A 592 23.87 -34.27 -11.18
C GLY A 592 23.26 -33.15 -12.03
N PHE A 593 23.22 -31.93 -11.51
CA PHE A 593 22.81 -30.71 -12.22
C PHE A 593 24.02 -29.81 -12.50
N ILE A 594 24.02 -29.16 -13.66
CA ILE A 594 24.90 -28.03 -13.98
C ILE A 594 24.13 -26.77 -13.58
N TYR A 595 24.67 -25.99 -12.65
CA TYR A 595 24.11 -24.72 -12.20
C TYR A 595 24.69 -23.55 -13.00
N GLY A 596 23.82 -22.62 -13.39
CA GLY A 596 24.21 -21.34 -13.99
C GLY A 596 23.12 -20.70 -14.83
N ARG A 597 23.23 -19.38 -15.01
CA ARG A 597 22.39 -18.57 -15.90
C ARG A 597 22.63 -19.01 -17.36
N GLY A 598 21.57 -19.28 -18.11
CA GLY A 598 21.64 -19.85 -19.46
C GLY A 598 21.54 -21.37 -19.53
N THR A 599 21.43 -22.07 -18.39
CA THR A 599 21.27 -23.54 -18.37
C THR A 599 19.86 -23.97 -18.73
N ILE A 600 18.87 -23.13 -18.45
CA ILE A 600 17.48 -23.27 -18.90
C ILE A 600 17.20 -22.26 -20.02
N ASP A 601 17.65 -21.01 -19.87
CA ASP A 601 17.25 -19.96 -20.81
C ASP A 601 18.44 -19.12 -21.32
N ASN A 602 18.99 -19.33 -22.52
CA ASN A 602 18.61 -20.33 -23.53
C ASN A 602 19.78 -21.14 -24.12
N LYS A 603 20.99 -21.00 -23.58
CA LYS A 603 22.21 -21.61 -24.15
C LYS A 603 22.15 -23.14 -24.28
N GLN A 604 21.26 -23.81 -23.55
CA GLN A 604 20.94 -25.22 -23.78
C GLN A 604 20.48 -25.53 -25.22
N SER A 605 19.62 -24.69 -25.81
CA SER A 605 19.08 -24.88 -27.16
C SER A 605 20.13 -24.54 -28.21
N VAL A 606 20.84 -23.41 -28.03
CA VAL A 606 21.99 -23.00 -28.87
C VAL A 606 22.99 -24.14 -29.03
N MET A 607 23.50 -24.64 -27.89
CA MET A 607 24.49 -25.71 -27.88
C MET A 607 23.87 -27.05 -28.32
N GLY A 608 22.60 -27.27 -28.01
CA GLY A 608 21.82 -28.44 -28.44
C GLY A 608 21.76 -28.59 -29.96
N ILE A 609 21.37 -27.53 -30.65
CA ILE A 609 21.27 -27.45 -32.12
C ILE A 609 22.65 -27.63 -32.77
N LEU A 610 23.65 -26.87 -32.30
CA LEU A 610 24.99 -26.87 -32.91
C LEU A 610 25.71 -28.22 -32.73
N GLN A 611 25.64 -28.83 -31.54
CA GLN A 611 26.26 -30.15 -31.30
C GLN A 611 25.55 -31.26 -32.08
N ALA A 612 24.21 -31.23 -32.16
CA ALA A 612 23.46 -32.17 -32.98
C ALA A 612 23.85 -32.09 -34.47
N LEU A 613 24.01 -30.87 -34.99
CA LEU A 613 24.48 -30.64 -36.35
C LEU A 613 25.91 -31.15 -36.58
N GLU A 614 26.83 -30.87 -35.65
CA GLU A 614 28.22 -31.34 -35.71
C GLU A 614 28.29 -32.88 -35.77
N TYR A 615 27.53 -33.58 -34.92
CA TYR A 615 27.48 -35.06 -34.93
C TYR A 615 26.88 -35.66 -36.20
N LEU A 616 26.00 -34.93 -36.89
CA LEU A 616 25.51 -35.32 -38.21
C LEU A 616 26.58 -35.09 -39.29
N LEU A 617 27.27 -33.94 -39.26
CA LEU A 617 28.35 -33.60 -40.17
C LEU A 617 29.52 -34.61 -40.10
N GLU A 618 29.99 -34.95 -38.90
CA GLU A 618 31.03 -35.97 -38.69
C GLU A 618 30.65 -37.34 -39.29
N LYS A 619 29.36 -37.66 -39.34
CA LYS A 619 28.83 -38.92 -39.91
C LYS A 619 28.59 -38.86 -41.43
N GLY A 620 28.95 -37.75 -42.08
CA GLY A 620 28.69 -37.55 -43.51
C GLY A 620 27.21 -37.41 -43.87
N TYR A 621 26.35 -37.09 -42.90
CA TYR A 621 24.93 -36.81 -43.16
C TYR A 621 24.81 -35.56 -44.05
N THR A 622 24.12 -35.69 -45.17
CA THR A 622 23.72 -34.57 -46.03
C THR A 622 22.19 -34.46 -45.94
N PRO A 623 21.62 -33.35 -45.43
CA PRO A 623 20.18 -33.22 -45.32
C PRO A 623 19.53 -33.26 -46.70
N ARG A 624 18.34 -33.83 -46.76
CA ARG A 624 17.46 -33.74 -47.93
C ARG A 624 16.82 -32.35 -48.00
N ARG A 625 16.20 -31.91 -46.90
CA ARG A 625 15.53 -30.62 -46.80
C ARG A 625 16.49 -29.55 -46.28
N SER A 626 16.59 -28.42 -46.98
CA SER A 626 17.37 -27.26 -46.54
C SER A 626 16.85 -26.73 -45.19
N PHE A 627 17.71 -26.14 -44.36
CA PHE A 627 17.26 -25.46 -43.14
C PHE A 627 18.20 -24.33 -42.69
N TYR A 628 17.66 -23.47 -41.85
CA TYR A 628 18.36 -22.33 -41.25
C TYR A 628 18.50 -22.51 -39.74
N ILE A 629 19.59 -22.00 -39.17
CA ILE A 629 19.74 -21.76 -37.74
C ILE A 629 19.85 -20.25 -37.53
N GLY A 630 18.96 -19.68 -36.71
CA GLY A 630 19.04 -18.29 -36.26
C GLY A 630 19.39 -18.24 -34.79
N LEU A 631 20.38 -17.41 -34.43
CA LEU A 631 20.81 -17.20 -33.06
C LEU A 631 20.58 -15.72 -32.69
N GLY A 632 19.53 -15.46 -31.92
CA GLY A 632 19.21 -14.11 -31.40
C GLY A 632 20.20 -13.69 -30.31
N HIS A 633 20.39 -12.39 -30.10
CA HIS A 633 21.39 -11.85 -29.16
C HIS A 633 20.86 -10.77 -28.20
N ASP A 634 19.56 -10.49 -28.25
CA ASP A 634 18.88 -9.44 -27.48
C ASP A 634 17.43 -9.81 -27.14
N GLU A 635 17.10 -11.12 -27.06
CA GLU A 635 15.73 -11.62 -26.82
C GLU A 635 15.18 -11.04 -25.52
N GLU A 636 16.00 -11.12 -24.46
CA GLU A 636 15.72 -10.68 -23.08
C GLU A 636 15.42 -9.17 -22.99
N VAL A 637 15.71 -8.42 -24.06
CA VAL A 637 15.39 -6.98 -24.24
C VAL A 637 14.63 -6.70 -25.54
N ASN A 638 13.80 -7.65 -26.00
CA ASN A 638 12.81 -7.62 -27.09
C ASN A 638 13.22 -8.17 -28.48
N GLY A 639 14.47 -8.50 -28.76
CA GLY A 639 14.87 -9.10 -30.05
C GLY A 639 14.92 -8.11 -31.24
N LEU A 640 15.00 -6.81 -30.97
CA LEU A 640 14.90 -5.75 -31.99
C LEU A 640 16.16 -5.61 -32.85
N HIS A 641 17.30 -6.12 -32.38
CA HIS A 641 18.60 -6.05 -33.05
C HIS A 641 19.06 -7.41 -33.58
N GLY A 642 18.70 -8.52 -32.94
CA GLY A 642 18.92 -9.89 -33.40
C GLY A 642 17.83 -10.36 -34.37
N ALA A 643 16.76 -10.97 -33.84
CA ALA A 643 15.70 -11.60 -34.65
C ALA A 643 15.09 -10.69 -35.72
N VAL A 644 14.81 -9.41 -35.40
CA VAL A 644 14.28 -8.48 -36.40
C VAL A 644 15.22 -8.26 -37.59
N ASN A 645 16.55 -8.31 -37.39
CA ASN A 645 17.52 -8.19 -38.48
C ASN A 645 17.71 -9.50 -39.25
N ILE A 646 17.67 -10.65 -38.56
CA ILE A 646 17.59 -11.97 -39.21
C ILE A 646 16.36 -12.04 -40.14
N VAL A 647 15.19 -11.60 -39.67
CA VAL A 647 13.95 -11.53 -40.45
C VAL A 647 14.10 -10.61 -41.67
N LYS A 648 14.74 -9.44 -41.54
CA LYS A 648 15.04 -8.55 -42.68
C LYS A 648 15.94 -9.23 -43.72
N LEU A 649 16.97 -9.96 -43.28
CA LEU A 649 17.90 -10.69 -44.16
C LEU A 649 17.23 -11.85 -44.91
N LEU A 650 16.38 -12.61 -44.23
CA LEU A 650 15.59 -13.68 -44.87
C LEU A 650 14.60 -13.12 -45.89
N LYS A 651 13.91 -12.02 -45.55
CA LYS A 651 13.01 -11.30 -46.48
C LYS A 651 13.76 -10.74 -47.69
N SER A 652 14.94 -10.14 -47.52
CA SER A 652 15.73 -9.60 -48.65
C SER A 652 16.28 -10.70 -49.58
N ARG A 653 16.49 -11.90 -49.06
CA ARG A 653 16.84 -13.12 -49.82
C ARG A 653 15.61 -13.84 -50.42
N GLY A 654 14.39 -13.34 -50.20
CA GLY A 654 13.15 -13.95 -50.71
C GLY A 654 12.80 -15.30 -50.08
N VAL A 655 13.33 -15.61 -48.89
CA VAL A 655 13.15 -16.90 -48.23
C VAL A 655 11.73 -17.04 -47.69
N LYS A 656 11.13 -18.20 -47.94
CA LYS A 656 9.93 -18.70 -47.24
C LYS A 656 10.31 -19.89 -46.38
N LEU A 657 9.63 -20.06 -45.25
CA LEU A 657 9.88 -21.16 -44.31
C LEU A 657 8.63 -22.03 -44.16
N LEU A 658 8.84 -23.35 -44.21
CA LEU A 658 7.83 -24.36 -43.94
C LEU A 658 7.31 -24.27 -42.49
N TYR A 659 8.23 -24.13 -41.55
CA TYR A 659 7.94 -23.78 -40.15
C TYR A 659 9.17 -23.18 -39.45
N VAL A 660 8.93 -22.50 -38.33
CA VAL A 660 9.94 -22.09 -37.35
C VAL A 660 9.72 -22.92 -36.08
N LEU A 661 10.79 -23.47 -35.50
CA LEU A 661 10.81 -24.00 -34.14
C LEU A 661 11.73 -23.12 -33.28
N ASP A 662 11.16 -22.61 -32.19
CA ASP A 662 11.80 -21.79 -31.19
C ASP A 662 11.70 -22.46 -29.80
N GLU A 663 12.29 -21.84 -28.79
CA GLU A 663 12.13 -22.21 -27.39
C GLU A 663 10.69 -22.06 -26.85
N GLY A 664 10.46 -22.42 -25.59
CA GLY A 664 9.21 -22.13 -24.88
C GLY A 664 8.68 -23.29 -24.05
N LEU A 665 7.54 -23.87 -24.46
CA LEU A 665 6.91 -24.95 -23.71
C LEU A 665 7.76 -26.23 -23.72
N ALA A 666 7.47 -27.17 -22.81
CA ALA A 666 8.38 -28.27 -22.50
C ALA A 666 7.65 -29.54 -22.03
N VAL A 667 8.41 -30.54 -21.57
CA VAL A 667 7.88 -31.74 -20.92
C VAL A 667 7.59 -31.45 -19.44
N LEU A 668 6.32 -31.43 -19.09
CA LEU A 668 5.84 -31.10 -17.76
C LEU A 668 5.48 -32.38 -16.99
N ASP A 669 6.17 -32.64 -15.88
CA ASP A 669 5.93 -33.76 -14.97
C ASP A 669 5.37 -33.24 -13.64
N GLY A 670 4.09 -33.52 -13.35
CA GLY A 670 3.42 -33.09 -12.11
C GLY A 670 3.14 -31.58 -11.95
N ILE A 671 3.46 -30.74 -12.94
CA ILE A 671 3.21 -29.28 -12.90
C ILE A 671 1.75 -28.93 -13.16
N ILE A 672 1.05 -29.74 -13.98
CA ILE A 672 -0.38 -29.54 -14.28
C ILE A 672 -1.21 -30.29 -13.24
N SER A 673 -1.86 -29.54 -12.34
CA SER A 673 -2.68 -30.10 -11.26
C SER A 673 -3.82 -30.98 -11.77
N GLY A 674 -3.74 -32.28 -11.48
CA GLY A 674 -4.70 -33.32 -11.89
C GLY A 674 -4.17 -34.25 -12.99
N LEU A 675 -3.04 -33.93 -13.63
CA LEU A 675 -2.54 -34.68 -14.78
C LEU A 675 -1.79 -35.96 -14.35
N ASP A 676 -2.40 -37.13 -14.54
CA ASP A 676 -1.66 -38.39 -14.35
C ASP A 676 -0.59 -38.57 -15.44
N GLY A 677 0.67 -38.50 -15.00
CA GLY A 677 1.84 -38.68 -15.85
C GLY A 677 2.30 -37.39 -16.56
N PRO A 678 3.50 -37.40 -17.13
CA PRO A 678 4.05 -36.25 -17.82
C PRO A 678 3.35 -35.99 -19.17
N ALA A 679 3.41 -34.75 -19.65
CA ALA A 679 3.01 -34.38 -21.00
C ALA A 679 3.97 -33.37 -21.63
N ALA A 680 4.25 -33.51 -22.92
CA ALA A 680 4.93 -32.51 -23.73
C ALA A 680 3.91 -31.53 -24.31
N LEU A 681 4.05 -30.24 -24.00
CA LEU A 681 3.25 -29.19 -24.63
C LEU A 681 4.08 -28.51 -25.73
N ILE A 682 3.56 -28.48 -26.96
CA ILE A 682 4.16 -27.72 -28.07
C ILE A 682 3.40 -26.40 -28.18
N GLY A 683 4.07 -25.26 -28.00
CA GLY A 683 3.45 -23.95 -28.08
C GLY A 683 3.08 -23.60 -29.52
N ILE A 684 1.79 -23.50 -29.82
CA ILE A 684 1.25 -23.20 -31.17
C ILE A 684 0.79 -21.75 -31.33
N SER A 685 0.75 -20.99 -30.23
CA SER A 685 0.44 -19.56 -30.18
C SER A 685 1.13 -18.96 -28.95
N GLU A 686 1.25 -17.63 -28.95
CA GLU A 686 1.91 -16.84 -27.92
C GLU A 686 0.96 -15.73 -27.47
N LYS A 687 0.87 -15.50 -26.15
CA LYS A 687 0.04 -14.42 -25.63
C LYS A 687 0.60 -13.06 -26.03
N GLY A 688 -0.31 -12.17 -26.45
CA GLY A 688 0.02 -10.75 -26.56
C GLY A 688 0.33 -10.18 -25.18
N GLN A 689 0.91 -8.98 -25.15
CA GLN A 689 1.08 -8.26 -23.88
C GLN A 689 0.79 -6.78 -24.05
N VAL A 690 0.42 -6.13 -22.95
CA VAL A 690 0.35 -4.67 -22.86
C VAL A 690 0.77 -4.21 -21.47
N THR A 691 1.69 -3.25 -21.43
CA THR A 691 2.04 -2.53 -20.21
C THR A 691 1.26 -1.24 -20.18
N VAL A 692 0.47 -1.02 -19.13
CA VAL A 692 -0.16 0.27 -18.85
C VAL A 692 0.42 0.88 -17.58
N LYS A 693 0.65 2.19 -17.63
CA LYS A 693 0.84 3.01 -16.44
C LYS A 693 -0.54 3.48 -15.97
N LEU A 694 -0.85 3.19 -14.72
CA LEU A 694 -1.97 3.76 -13.97
C LEU A 694 -1.41 4.86 -13.07
N SER A 695 -2.07 6.02 -13.02
CA SER A 695 -1.71 7.10 -12.09
C SER A 695 -2.96 7.78 -11.54
N VAL A 696 -2.94 8.08 -10.25
CA VAL A 696 -4.03 8.79 -9.56
C VAL A 696 -3.44 9.93 -8.74
N ILE A 697 -4.09 11.10 -8.81
CA ILE A 697 -3.75 12.29 -8.03
C ILE A 697 -4.93 12.61 -7.12
N THR A 698 -4.66 12.79 -5.83
CA THR A 698 -5.64 13.10 -4.78
C THR A 698 -5.12 14.22 -3.90
N THR A 699 -6.01 14.99 -3.27
CA THR A 699 -5.62 15.98 -2.26
C THR A 699 -4.84 15.29 -1.13
N PRO A 700 -3.65 15.78 -0.74
CA PRO A 700 -2.92 15.25 0.41
C PRO A 700 -3.71 15.50 1.71
N GLY A 701 -3.46 14.68 2.74
CA GLY A 701 -4.19 14.75 3.99
C GLY A 701 -3.42 14.15 5.17
N HIS A 702 -3.86 14.52 6.37
CA HIS A 702 -3.21 14.16 7.63
C HIS A 702 -3.35 12.66 7.95
N SER A 703 -2.23 11.98 8.20
CA SER A 703 -2.19 10.51 8.42
C SER A 703 -3.07 10.00 9.57
N SER A 704 -3.42 10.83 10.54
CA SER A 704 -4.30 10.45 11.66
C SER A 704 -5.79 10.39 11.30
N MET A 705 -6.20 11.11 10.24
CA MET A 705 -7.57 11.19 9.76
C MET A 705 -7.61 10.73 8.29
N PRO A 706 -7.29 9.45 8.00
CA PRO A 706 -7.23 8.98 6.63
C PRO A 706 -8.60 9.13 5.95
N PRO A 707 -8.67 9.76 4.75
CA PRO A 707 -9.90 9.83 3.96
C PRO A 707 -10.42 8.43 3.61
N ARG A 708 -11.69 8.38 3.21
CA ARG A 708 -12.42 7.16 2.79
C ARG A 708 -11.74 6.35 1.67
N GLU A 709 -10.92 7.01 0.87
CA GLU A 709 -10.14 6.42 -0.21
C GLU A 709 -8.79 7.15 -0.27
N SER A 710 -7.69 6.41 -0.24
CA SER A 710 -6.33 6.94 -0.45
C SER A 710 -5.89 6.73 -1.90
N SER A 711 -4.92 7.51 -2.38
CA SER A 711 -4.28 7.31 -3.70
C SER A 711 -3.81 5.87 -3.90
N ILE A 712 -3.13 5.30 -2.90
CA ILE A 712 -2.70 3.90 -2.85
C ILE A 712 -3.92 2.94 -2.87
N GLY A 713 -4.96 3.24 -2.09
CA GLY A 713 -6.17 2.42 -1.99
C GLY A 713 -7.00 2.38 -3.29
N ILE A 714 -7.06 3.49 -4.03
CA ILE A 714 -7.72 3.60 -5.34
C ILE A 714 -6.97 2.76 -6.37
N LEU A 715 -5.64 2.86 -6.44
CA LEU A 715 -4.85 2.02 -7.35
C LEU A 715 -4.94 0.53 -7.00
N ALA A 716 -4.87 0.18 -5.71
CA ALA A 716 -5.04 -1.20 -5.27
C ALA A 716 -6.47 -1.76 -5.49
N SER A 717 -7.47 -0.91 -5.65
CA SER A 717 -8.85 -1.32 -6.00
C SER A 717 -9.07 -1.48 -7.51
N ALA A 718 -8.31 -0.74 -8.31
CA ALA A 718 -8.29 -0.82 -9.78
C ALA A 718 -7.75 -2.17 -10.29
N GLU A 719 -6.97 -2.90 -9.49
CA GLU A 719 -6.49 -4.27 -9.78
C GLU A 719 -7.57 -5.36 -9.62
N ASN A 720 -8.74 -5.19 -10.27
CA ASN A 720 -9.75 -6.24 -10.32
C ASN A 720 -9.41 -7.32 -11.36
N PRO A 721 -9.61 -8.61 -11.06
CA PRO A 721 -9.27 -9.69 -11.98
C PRO A 721 -10.21 -9.71 -13.20
N MET A 722 -9.60 -9.64 -14.38
CA MET A 722 -10.27 -9.70 -15.68
C MET A 722 -11.19 -10.95 -15.85
N PRO A 723 -12.20 -10.88 -16.73
CA PRO A 723 -13.09 -12.00 -17.05
C PRO A 723 -12.33 -13.29 -17.43
N ARG A 724 -12.90 -14.45 -17.12
CA ARG A 724 -12.36 -15.75 -17.55
C ARG A 724 -12.88 -16.05 -18.96
N LEU A 725 -11.98 -16.23 -19.92
CA LEU A 725 -12.28 -16.51 -21.34
C LEU A 725 -11.93 -17.97 -21.68
N PHE A 726 -12.48 -18.90 -20.90
CA PHE A 726 -12.11 -20.31 -20.98
C PHE A 726 -12.92 -21.01 -22.07
N GLY A 727 -12.25 -21.45 -23.15
CA GLY A 727 -12.86 -22.22 -24.24
C GLY A 727 -12.94 -21.49 -25.59
N ASP A 728 -12.52 -20.23 -25.64
CA ASP A 728 -12.58 -19.37 -26.84
C ASP A 728 -11.28 -19.35 -27.66
N GLY A 729 -10.20 -19.97 -27.16
CA GLY A 729 -8.89 -20.03 -27.83
C GLY A 729 -8.31 -21.45 -27.98
N PRO A 730 -7.03 -21.57 -28.40
CA PRO A 730 -6.36 -22.85 -28.62
C PRO A 730 -6.11 -23.66 -27.34
N GLU A 731 -6.27 -23.06 -26.15
CA GLU A 731 -6.33 -23.78 -24.89
C GLU A 731 -7.48 -24.78 -24.87
N ARG A 732 -8.57 -24.52 -25.62
CA ARG A 732 -9.62 -25.52 -25.84
C ARG A 732 -9.05 -26.82 -26.41
N GLY A 733 -8.16 -26.73 -27.41
CA GLY A 733 -7.49 -27.90 -27.98
C GLY A 733 -6.58 -28.61 -26.98
N THR A 734 -5.88 -27.85 -26.13
CA THR A 734 -5.11 -28.38 -24.99
C THR A 734 -6.01 -29.12 -23.99
N PHE A 735 -7.15 -28.53 -23.61
CA PHE A 735 -8.08 -29.13 -22.67
C PHE A 735 -8.86 -30.30 -23.28
N GLU A 736 -9.22 -30.29 -24.56
CA GLU A 736 -9.82 -31.45 -25.24
C GLU A 736 -8.86 -32.66 -25.28
N HIS A 737 -7.55 -32.43 -25.48
CA HIS A 737 -6.52 -33.49 -25.41
C HIS A 737 -6.20 -33.97 -23.99
N LEU A 738 -6.52 -33.19 -22.95
CA LEU A 738 -6.18 -33.45 -21.55
C LEU A 738 -7.42 -33.53 -20.63
N ALA A 739 -8.63 -33.62 -21.20
CA ALA A 739 -9.92 -33.33 -20.55
C ALA A 739 -10.20 -34.22 -19.33
N HIS A 740 -9.70 -35.44 -19.36
CA HIS A 740 -9.88 -36.43 -18.30
C HIS A 740 -9.11 -36.10 -17.00
N LYS A 741 -8.34 -34.99 -16.93
CA LYS A 741 -7.23 -34.87 -15.96
C LYS A 741 -6.80 -33.44 -15.46
N ILE A 742 -7.63 -32.38 -15.32
CA ILE A 742 -7.12 -31.03 -14.85
C ILE A 742 -8.08 -30.17 -13.98
N HIS A 743 -7.55 -29.47 -12.95
CA HIS A 743 -8.19 -28.34 -12.20
C HIS A 743 -7.24 -27.11 -11.92
N HIS A 744 -7.77 -25.90 -11.63
CA HIS A 744 -7.19 -24.53 -11.94
C HIS A 744 -6.35 -23.72 -10.88
N VAL A 745 -5.57 -22.67 -11.31
CA VAL A 745 -4.83 -21.62 -10.48
C VAL A 745 -4.67 -20.22 -11.21
N LYS A 746 -4.20 -19.11 -10.55
CA LYS A 746 -4.01 -17.67 -11.02
C LYS A 746 -2.83 -16.86 -10.34
N SER A 747 -2.38 -15.68 -10.87
CA SER A 747 -1.39 -14.69 -10.26
C SER A 747 -1.35 -13.22 -10.86
N VAL A 748 -0.65 -12.20 -10.25
CA VAL A 748 -0.56 -10.71 -10.58
C VAL A 748 0.76 -10.01 -10.06
N ALA A 749 1.17 -8.76 -10.45
CA ALA A 749 2.40 -8.02 -10.00
C ALA A 749 2.48 -6.42 -10.06
N LEU A 750 3.16 -5.81 -9.05
CA LEU A 750 3.96 -4.52 -8.93
C LEU A 750 3.33 -3.07 -8.76
N LEU A 751 3.78 -2.31 -7.73
CA LEU A 751 3.33 -0.95 -7.27
C LEU A 751 4.44 -0.09 -6.57
N SER A 752 4.39 1.26 -6.58
CA SER A 752 5.39 2.17 -5.91
C SER A 752 4.93 3.61 -5.54
N THR A 753 5.49 4.24 -4.47
CA THR A 753 5.20 5.63 -4.02
C THR A 753 6.40 6.45 -3.46
N PRO A 754 6.33 7.79 -3.31
CA PRO A 754 7.40 8.63 -2.71
C PRO A 754 7.53 8.54 -1.17
N GLN A 755 8.62 9.09 -0.61
CA GLN A 755 9.00 9.00 0.82
C GLN A 755 8.54 10.18 1.70
N GLN A 756 7.57 9.96 2.60
CA GLN A 756 7.42 10.74 3.85
C GLN A 756 6.52 9.99 4.86
N MET A 757 6.89 9.93 6.15
CA MET A 757 6.20 9.04 7.11
C MET A 757 4.91 9.58 7.76
N ASN A 758 4.69 10.90 7.77
CA ASN A 758 3.58 11.54 8.52
C ASN A 758 2.45 12.11 7.64
N VAL A 759 2.65 12.21 6.32
CA VAL A 759 1.73 12.81 5.34
C VAL A 759 1.30 11.72 4.34
N MET A 760 0.03 11.69 3.92
CA MET A 760 -0.37 10.76 2.86
C MET A 760 0.01 11.29 1.46
N PRO A 761 0.58 10.46 0.56
CA PRO A 761 1.04 10.92 -0.75
C PRO A 761 -0.10 11.34 -1.67
N SER A 762 0.03 12.53 -2.27
CA SER A 762 -0.93 13.11 -3.21
C SER A 762 -0.90 12.48 -4.61
N ASN A 763 0.14 11.73 -4.95
CA ASN A 763 0.29 11.02 -6.22
C ASN A 763 0.76 9.57 -5.96
N ALA A 764 0.22 8.63 -6.73
CA ALA A 764 0.67 7.24 -6.75
C ALA A 764 0.64 6.70 -8.18
N GLU A 765 1.56 5.78 -8.49
CA GLU A 765 1.73 5.19 -9.82
C GLU A 765 1.87 3.66 -9.76
N ALA A 766 1.25 2.97 -10.71
CA ALA A 766 1.35 1.52 -10.88
C ALA A 766 1.67 1.17 -12.35
N TYR A 767 2.46 0.13 -12.57
CA TYR A 767 2.78 -0.38 -13.91
C TYR A 767 2.25 -1.80 -14.03
N VAL A 768 1.09 -1.95 -14.67
CA VAL A 768 0.40 -3.24 -14.79
C VAL A 768 0.69 -3.85 -16.17
N ASN A 769 1.35 -5.00 -16.18
CA ASN A 769 1.56 -5.81 -17.38
C ASN A 769 0.42 -6.83 -17.52
N PHE A 770 -0.39 -6.68 -18.57
CA PHE A 770 -1.46 -7.61 -18.92
C PHE A 770 -1.01 -8.58 -20.01
N ARG A 771 -1.31 -9.87 -19.84
CA ARG A 771 -1.14 -10.90 -20.88
C ARG A 771 -2.47 -11.10 -21.62
N ILE A 772 -2.48 -10.77 -22.90
CA ILE A 772 -3.66 -10.78 -23.77
C ILE A 772 -3.92 -12.22 -24.24
N HIS A 773 -5.18 -12.67 -24.13
CA HIS A 773 -5.59 -13.99 -24.60
C HIS A 773 -5.66 -14.01 -26.14
N SER A 774 -5.32 -15.13 -26.79
CA SER A 774 -5.36 -15.26 -28.26
C SER A 774 -6.76 -15.11 -28.88
N ALA A 775 -7.81 -15.13 -28.06
CA ALA A 775 -9.19 -14.83 -28.45
C ALA A 775 -9.55 -13.32 -28.33
N GLN A 776 -8.58 -12.46 -28.02
CA GLN A 776 -8.77 -11.01 -27.85
C GLN A 776 -7.68 -10.22 -28.56
N THR A 777 -8.03 -9.00 -28.95
CA THR A 777 -7.09 -7.97 -29.39
C THR A 777 -6.59 -7.12 -28.23
N LEU A 778 -5.43 -6.49 -28.43
CA LEU A 778 -4.88 -5.42 -27.61
C LEU A 778 -5.90 -4.31 -27.35
N GLN A 779 -6.68 -3.93 -28.36
CA GLN A 779 -7.64 -2.85 -28.25
C GLN A 779 -8.86 -3.24 -27.40
N GLU A 780 -9.33 -4.48 -27.48
CA GLU A 780 -10.39 -4.99 -26.61
C GLU A 780 -9.92 -5.07 -25.15
N VAL A 781 -8.69 -5.53 -24.90
CA VAL A 781 -8.13 -5.55 -23.54
C VAL A 781 -7.94 -4.13 -22.99
N LEU A 782 -7.46 -3.17 -23.79
CA LEU A 782 -7.35 -1.76 -23.35
C LEU A 782 -8.72 -1.13 -23.05
N ASN A 783 -9.73 -1.42 -23.87
CA ASN A 783 -11.09 -0.97 -23.63
C ASN A 783 -11.68 -1.60 -22.35
N LEU A 784 -11.42 -2.90 -22.15
CA LEU A 784 -11.85 -3.64 -20.97
C LEU A 784 -11.12 -3.17 -19.70
N VAL A 785 -9.84 -2.85 -19.74
CA VAL A 785 -9.11 -2.25 -18.60
C VAL A 785 -9.71 -0.89 -18.24
N ARG A 786 -9.95 -0.01 -19.22
CA ARG A 786 -10.62 1.29 -18.97
C ARG A 786 -12.01 1.11 -18.38
N TRP A 787 -12.78 0.13 -18.88
CA TRP A 787 -14.11 -0.19 -18.38
C TRP A 787 -14.11 -0.88 -17.01
N THR A 788 -13.12 -1.70 -16.69
CA THR A 788 -12.99 -2.36 -15.38
C THR A 788 -12.54 -1.38 -14.30
N ILE A 789 -11.71 -0.40 -14.67
CA ILE A 789 -11.31 0.69 -13.77
C ILE A 789 -12.51 1.62 -13.54
N SER A 790 -13.14 2.15 -14.61
CA SER A 790 -14.34 3.03 -14.55
C SER A 790 -14.32 4.15 -13.50
N ASP A 791 -13.14 4.58 -13.07
CA ASP A 791 -12.90 5.68 -12.15
C ASP A 791 -12.20 6.81 -12.91
N GLU A 792 -12.91 7.93 -13.08
CA GLU A 792 -12.43 9.09 -13.86
C GLU A 792 -11.18 9.75 -13.24
N ARG A 793 -10.84 9.43 -11.99
CA ARG A 793 -9.63 9.91 -11.30
C ARG A 793 -8.36 9.14 -11.70
N VAL A 794 -8.50 7.94 -12.29
CA VAL A 794 -7.39 7.06 -12.65
C VAL A 794 -7.04 7.23 -14.13
N THR A 795 -5.86 7.78 -14.42
CA THR A 795 -5.36 7.91 -15.79
C THR A 795 -4.71 6.61 -16.25
N VAL A 796 -5.17 6.06 -17.38
CA VAL A 796 -4.65 4.82 -17.99
C VAL A 796 -3.85 5.14 -19.25
N LYS A 797 -2.51 5.03 -19.19
CA LYS A 797 -1.61 5.27 -20.33
C LYS A 797 -0.93 3.97 -20.78
N MET A 798 -1.16 3.55 -22.02
CA MET A 798 -0.37 2.47 -22.63
C MET A 798 1.09 2.92 -22.79
N ILE A 799 2.02 2.07 -22.35
CA ILE A 799 3.47 2.27 -22.49
C ILE A 799 3.99 1.49 -23.70
N ASN A 800 3.65 0.21 -23.79
CA ASN A 800 3.93 -0.66 -24.93
C ASN A 800 2.88 -1.79 -25.00
N GLY A 801 2.76 -2.45 -26.14
CA GLY A 801 1.93 -3.65 -26.28
C GLY A 801 1.81 -4.16 -27.71
N PHE A 802 1.35 -5.40 -27.85
CA PHE A 802 1.09 -6.06 -29.14
C PHE A 802 0.04 -7.18 -29.00
N ASP A 803 -0.69 -7.42 -30.08
CA ASP A 803 -1.67 -8.51 -30.18
C ASP A 803 -1.02 -9.91 -30.07
N PRO A 804 -1.77 -10.92 -29.61
CA PRO A 804 -1.35 -12.32 -29.65
C PRO A 804 -0.93 -12.77 -31.05
N LEU A 805 -0.04 -13.77 -31.10
CA LEU A 805 0.40 -14.31 -32.38
C LEU A 805 -0.66 -15.26 -32.99
N PRO A 806 -0.73 -15.33 -34.34
CA PRO A 806 -1.56 -16.30 -35.04
C PRO A 806 -1.36 -17.72 -34.51
N VAL A 807 -2.46 -18.47 -34.47
CA VAL A 807 -2.41 -19.89 -34.08
C VAL A 807 -1.84 -20.69 -35.25
N SER A 808 -0.72 -21.37 -35.00
CA SER A 808 -0.07 -22.27 -35.95
C SER A 808 -0.90 -23.54 -36.14
N SER A 809 -0.76 -24.19 -37.29
CA SER A 809 -1.46 -25.45 -37.58
C SER A 809 -0.97 -26.57 -36.64
N TYR A 810 -1.85 -27.48 -36.22
CA TYR A 810 -1.49 -28.61 -35.33
C TYR A 810 -2.28 -29.90 -35.60
N ASP A 811 -3.06 -29.92 -36.67
CA ASP A 811 -3.82 -31.07 -37.13
C ASP A 811 -2.92 -32.15 -37.77
N GLU A 812 -3.53 -33.23 -38.27
CA GLU A 812 -2.81 -34.34 -38.91
C GLU A 812 -2.10 -33.97 -40.23
N GLN A 813 -2.40 -32.81 -40.82
CA GLN A 813 -1.77 -32.30 -42.05
C GLN A 813 -0.61 -31.34 -41.73
N SER A 814 -0.49 -30.90 -40.47
CA SER A 814 0.45 -29.88 -40.01
C SER A 814 1.88 -30.43 -39.88
N PHE A 815 2.69 -30.28 -40.94
CA PHE A 815 4.01 -30.90 -41.07
C PHE A 815 4.92 -30.67 -39.86
N GLY A 816 5.11 -29.40 -39.44
CA GLY A 816 5.98 -29.07 -38.32
C GLY A 816 5.52 -29.69 -37.00
N PHE A 817 4.23 -29.55 -36.66
CA PHE A 817 3.66 -30.13 -35.44
C PHE A 817 3.82 -31.66 -35.40
N GLN A 818 3.47 -32.35 -36.49
CA GLN A 818 3.56 -33.82 -36.53
C GLN A 818 5.01 -34.32 -36.50
N ILE A 819 5.97 -33.59 -37.11
CA ILE A 819 7.39 -33.93 -37.03
C ILE A 819 7.96 -33.71 -35.61
N ILE A 820 7.60 -32.61 -34.93
CA ILE A 820 7.99 -32.38 -33.53
C ILE A 820 7.36 -33.45 -32.63
N LYS A 821 6.05 -33.70 -32.74
CA LYS A 821 5.33 -34.76 -32.01
C LYS A 821 5.94 -36.14 -32.23
N LYS A 822 6.21 -36.54 -33.48
CA LYS A 822 6.88 -37.81 -33.78
C LYS A 822 8.27 -37.85 -33.13
N THR A 823 9.03 -36.75 -33.14
CA THR A 823 10.35 -36.66 -32.49
C THR A 823 10.26 -36.91 -30.99
N VAL A 824 9.36 -36.21 -30.29
CA VAL A 824 9.10 -36.43 -28.85
C VAL A 824 8.67 -37.87 -28.57
N GLN A 825 7.68 -38.41 -29.28
CA GLN A 825 7.19 -39.78 -29.09
C GLN A 825 8.25 -40.84 -29.44
N GLY A 826 9.18 -40.52 -30.35
CA GLY A 826 10.30 -41.39 -30.69
C GLY A 826 11.40 -41.47 -29.62
N MET A 827 11.47 -40.49 -28.73
CA MET A 827 12.33 -40.51 -27.54
C MET A 827 11.58 -41.07 -26.32
N PHE A 828 10.30 -40.72 -26.19
CA PHE A 828 9.46 -41.03 -25.04
C PHE A 828 8.10 -41.59 -25.51
N PRO A 829 8.00 -42.90 -25.83
CA PRO A 829 6.80 -43.48 -26.47
C PRO A 829 5.51 -43.40 -25.66
N GLN A 830 5.60 -43.26 -24.34
CA GLN A 830 4.46 -43.16 -23.41
C GLN A 830 4.06 -41.70 -23.11
N LEU A 831 4.74 -40.72 -23.71
CA LEU A 831 4.54 -39.30 -23.41
C LEU A 831 3.41 -38.72 -24.26
N THR A 832 2.38 -38.19 -23.61
CA THR A 832 1.31 -37.45 -24.28
C THR A 832 1.90 -36.16 -24.86
N VAL A 833 1.66 -35.91 -26.15
CA VAL A 833 2.03 -34.66 -26.81
C VAL A 833 0.76 -33.90 -27.16
N ALA A 834 0.64 -32.66 -26.70
CA ALA A 834 -0.52 -31.81 -26.92
C ALA A 834 -0.10 -30.40 -27.42
N PRO A 835 -0.97 -29.70 -28.16
CA PRO A 835 -0.78 -28.27 -28.40
C PRO A 835 -0.92 -27.49 -27.08
N GLY A 836 -0.20 -26.39 -26.95
CA GLY A 836 -0.26 -25.47 -25.82
C GLY A 836 -0.13 -24.00 -26.24
N ILE A 837 -0.34 -23.09 -25.28
CA ILE A 837 -0.14 -21.64 -25.45
C ILE A 837 1.10 -21.23 -24.67
N CYS A 838 2.05 -20.54 -25.31
CA CYS A 838 3.18 -19.93 -24.62
C CYS A 838 2.73 -18.66 -23.87
N VAL A 839 3.09 -18.58 -22.59
CA VAL A 839 2.69 -17.48 -21.69
C VAL A 839 3.76 -16.38 -21.61
N GLY A 840 5.03 -16.75 -21.78
CA GLY A 840 6.11 -15.82 -22.09
C GLY A 840 6.10 -15.42 -23.57
N ASN A 841 6.88 -14.40 -23.91
CA ASN A 841 7.16 -14.04 -25.29
C ASN A 841 8.52 -14.63 -25.71
N THR A 842 8.71 -14.79 -27.01
CA THR A 842 9.94 -15.37 -27.61
C THR A 842 10.28 -14.66 -28.91
N ASP A 843 11.52 -14.78 -29.37
CA ASP A 843 12.03 -14.11 -30.58
C ASP A 843 11.27 -14.48 -31.86
N SER A 844 10.70 -15.69 -31.92
CA SER A 844 9.86 -16.16 -33.03
C SER A 844 8.64 -15.27 -33.35
N ARG A 845 8.21 -14.39 -32.44
CA ARG A 845 7.16 -13.38 -32.71
C ARG A 845 7.43 -12.48 -33.91
N HIS A 846 8.71 -12.25 -34.22
CA HIS A 846 9.16 -11.42 -35.34
C HIS A 846 9.05 -12.13 -36.70
N TYR A 847 8.89 -13.47 -36.71
CA TYR A 847 8.95 -14.31 -37.91
C TYR A 847 7.58 -14.58 -38.56
N LYS A 848 6.49 -14.04 -38.00
CA LYS A 848 5.09 -14.21 -38.48
C LYS A 848 4.82 -13.78 -39.93
N ASP A 849 5.70 -12.97 -40.49
CA ASP A 849 5.62 -12.52 -41.89
C ASP A 849 6.37 -13.45 -42.87
N ILE A 850 7.18 -14.38 -42.36
CA ILE A 850 7.97 -15.34 -43.15
C ILE A 850 7.27 -16.72 -43.20
N THR A 851 6.63 -17.12 -42.11
CA THR A 851 5.79 -18.32 -42.05
C THR A 851 4.60 -18.14 -41.11
N ARG A 852 3.57 -18.97 -41.32
CA ARG A 852 2.40 -19.06 -40.43
C ARG A 852 2.54 -20.13 -39.35
N ASP A 853 3.48 -21.05 -39.52
CA ASP A 853 3.67 -22.19 -38.62
C ASP A 853 4.91 -21.96 -37.73
N ILE A 854 4.64 -21.55 -36.49
CA ILE A 854 5.64 -21.11 -35.51
C ILE A 854 5.42 -21.87 -34.20
N TYR A 855 6.25 -22.89 -34.00
CA TYR A 855 6.19 -23.79 -32.84
C TYR A 855 7.21 -23.38 -31.78
N ARG A 856 6.84 -23.57 -30.52
CA ARG A 856 7.66 -23.24 -29.33
C ARG A 856 7.82 -24.49 -28.47
N PHE A 857 8.99 -25.12 -28.50
CA PHE A 857 9.25 -26.33 -27.74
C PHE A 857 10.72 -26.50 -27.36
N ALA A 858 11.01 -26.35 -26.07
CA ALA A 858 12.26 -26.81 -25.46
C ALA A 858 12.10 -28.28 -25.03
N PRO A 859 12.93 -29.22 -25.51
CA PRO A 859 12.86 -30.64 -25.17
C PRO A 859 13.45 -30.93 -23.77
N SER A 860 12.94 -30.21 -22.76
CA SER A 860 13.35 -30.25 -21.35
C SER A 860 12.29 -30.85 -20.45
N TRP A 861 12.71 -31.55 -19.39
CA TRP A 861 11.86 -32.01 -18.31
C TRP A 861 11.80 -31.01 -17.16
N PHE A 862 10.60 -30.56 -16.79
CA PHE A 862 10.36 -29.72 -15.62
C PHE A 862 9.43 -30.39 -14.61
N LYS A 863 9.78 -30.24 -13.33
CA LYS A 863 9.02 -30.71 -12.16
C LYS A 863 8.44 -29.54 -11.37
N PRO A 864 7.56 -29.78 -10.37
CA PRO A 864 7.01 -28.70 -9.56
C PRO A 864 8.11 -27.85 -8.92
N GLY A 865 8.06 -26.54 -9.17
CA GLY A 865 9.07 -25.57 -8.73
C GLY A 865 10.24 -25.33 -9.69
N ASP A 866 10.41 -26.11 -10.77
CA ASP A 866 11.37 -25.76 -11.84
C ASP A 866 10.96 -24.53 -12.67
N PRO A 867 9.66 -24.30 -13.00
CA PRO A 867 9.24 -23.08 -13.71
C PRO A 867 9.57 -21.76 -13.00
N GLN A 868 9.85 -21.79 -11.69
CA GLN A 868 10.25 -20.60 -10.91
C GLN A 868 11.74 -20.25 -11.08
N ARG A 869 12.52 -21.10 -11.76
CA ARG A 869 13.96 -20.90 -12.00
C ARG A 869 14.25 -20.13 -13.28
N PHE A 870 13.28 -20.05 -14.21
CA PHE A 870 13.34 -19.16 -15.37
C PHE A 870 13.50 -17.71 -14.89
N HIS A 871 14.56 -17.04 -15.34
CA HIS A 871 14.99 -15.70 -14.92
C HIS A 871 15.23 -15.55 -13.40
N GLY A 872 15.12 -16.62 -12.63
CA GLY A 872 15.22 -16.65 -11.17
C GLY A 872 16.62 -16.99 -10.68
N VAL A 873 16.74 -17.26 -9.38
CA VAL A 873 17.95 -17.78 -8.76
C VAL A 873 18.00 -19.31 -8.86
N ASN A 874 19.21 -19.88 -8.79
CA ASN A 874 19.42 -21.34 -8.86
C ASN A 874 18.88 -21.99 -10.14
N GLU A 875 19.02 -21.28 -11.26
CA GLU A 875 18.85 -21.83 -12.59
C GLU A 875 19.87 -22.96 -12.83
N ARG A 876 19.37 -24.12 -13.26
CA ARG A 876 20.15 -25.35 -13.41
C ARG A 876 19.49 -26.33 -14.36
N ILE A 877 20.28 -27.18 -14.99
CA ILE A 877 19.82 -28.29 -15.84
C ILE A 877 20.46 -29.61 -15.40
N SER A 878 19.69 -30.71 -15.41
CA SER A 878 20.30 -32.02 -15.18
C SER A 878 21.13 -32.46 -16.39
N ILE A 879 22.28 -33.10 -16.15
CA ILE A 879 23.17 -33.60 -17.21
C ILE A 879 22.39 -34.46 -18.22
N LYS A 880 21.50 -35.33 -17.72
CA LYS A 880 20.64 -36.18 -18.53
C LYS A 880 19.71 -35.37 -19.44
N ASN A 881 19.08 -34.31 -18.91
CA ASN A 881 18.18 -33.46 -19.69
C ASN A 881 18.91 -32.79 -20.86
N TYR A 882 20.12 -32.27 -20.61
CA TYR A 882 20.95 -31.68 -21.67
C TYR A 882 21.35 -32.68 -22.77
N GLU A 883 21.62 -33.93 -22.40
CA GLU A 883 21.89 -35.02 -23.36
C GLU A 883 20.66 -35.39 -24.20
N GLU A 884 19.48 -35.36 -23.59
CA GLU A 884 18.20 -35.56 -24.29
C GLU A 884 17.89 -34.41 -25.27
N ILE A 885 18.24 -33.16 -24.95
CA ILE A 885 18.11 -32.01 -25.87
C ILE A 885 18.95 -32.19 -27.14
N VAL A 886 20.21 -32.58 -26.99
CA VAL A 886 21.10 -32.85 -28.14
C VAL A 886 20.57 -34.03 -28.97
N LEU A 887 20.06 -35.08 -28.33
CA LEU A 887 19.42 -36.19 -29.02
C LEU A 887 18.14 -35.76 -29.76
N PHE A 888 17.34 -34.87 -29.17
CA PHE A 888 16.12 -34.34 -29.79
C PHE A 888 16.43 -33.62 -31.11
N TYR A 889 17.36 -32.64 -31.10
CA TYR A 889 17.71 -31.93 -32.33
C TYR A 889 18.37 -32.86 -33.36
N PHE A 890 19.19 -33.82 -32.92
CA PHE A 890 19.80 -34.83 -33.80
C PHE A 890 18.75 -35.71 -34.50
N LEU A 891 17.65 -36.06 -33.82
CA LEU A 891 16.53 -36.80 -34.39
C LEU A 891 15.62 -35.90 -35.24
N LEU A 892 15.36 -34.67 -34.80
CA LEU A 892 14.51 -33.70 -35.50
C LEU A 892 15.07 -33.35 -36.88
N ILE A 893 16.37 -33.10 -36.97
CA ILE A 893 17.04 -32.75 -38.24
C ILE A 893 16.89 -33.90 -39.25
N GLN A 894 17.09 -35.16 -38.82
CA GLN A 894 16.90 -36.34 -39.67
C GLN A 894 15.43 -36.57 -40.08
N ARG A 895 14.47 -36.28 -39.19
CA ARG A 895 13.04 -36.52 -39.46
C ARG A 895 12.43 -35.49 -40.42
N ASN A 896 13.07 -34.35 -40.62
CA ASN A 896 12.66 -33.35 -41.61
C ASN A 896 12.96 -33.74 -43.07
N ASP A 897 13.76 -34.79 -43.30
CA ASP A 897 14.01 -35.35 -44.63
C ASP A 897 12.83 -36.18 -45.19
N ASN A 898 11.77 -36.38 -44.40
CA ASN A 898 10.53 -37.01 -44.89
C ASN A 898 9.83 -36.13 -45.94
N ARG A 899 9.44 -36.75 -47.06
CA ARG A 899 8.81 -36.06 -48.20
C ARG A 899 7.40 -35.53 -47.90
N LYS A 900 6.60 -36.32 -47.20
CA LYS A 900 5.21 -36.04 -46.80
C LYS A 900 4.93 -36.67 -45.44
N LEU A 901 3.87 -36.22 -44.79
CA LEU A 901 3.23 -36.99 -43.72
C LEU A 901 2.51 -38.22 -44.34
N PRO A 902 2.21 -39.28 -43.55
CA PRO A 902 1.31 -40.33 -43.99
C PRO A 902 -0.07 -39.75 -44.30
N ASP A 903 -0.81 -40.37 -45.21
CA ASP A 903 -2.21 -40.00 -45.43
C ASP A 903 -3.01 -40.24 -44.13
N PRO A 904 -3.84 -39.28 -43.67
CA PRO A 904 -4.68 -39.47 -42.50
C PRO A 904 -5.63 -40.64 -42.74
N HIS A 905 -5.83 -41.49 -41.71
CA HIS A 905 -6.66 -42.68 -41.85
C HIS A 905 -8.10 -42.29 -42.18
N VAL A 906 -8.53 -42.52 -43.43
CA VAL A 906 -9.94 -42.52 -43.79
C VAL A 906 -10.60 -43.69 -43.07
N SER A 907 -11.26 -43.41 -41.95
CA SER A 907 -12.08 -44.39 -41.25
C SER A 907 -13.29 -44.73 -42.12
N GLN A 908 -13.20 -45.78 -42.93
CA GLN A 908 -14.36 -46.45 -43.49
C GLN A 908 -15.14 -47.15 -42.38
N HIS A 909 -16.01 -46.38 -41.71
CA HIS A 909 -17.10 -46.90 -40.90
C HIS A 909 -18.36 -46.05 -41.17
N GLU A 910 -19.03 -46.35 -42.27
CA GLU A 910 -20.50 -46.30 -42.26
C GLU A 910 -21.00 -47.53 -41.48
N LEU A 911 -22.01 -47.30 -40.62
CA LEU A 911 -22.66 -48.21 -39.63
C LEU A 911 -22.00 -48.26 -38.24
#